data_AF-A0A6G0Y686-F1
#
_entry.id   AF-A0A6G0Y686-F1
#
_cell.length_a   1.000
_cell.length_b   1.000
_cell.length_c   1.000
_cell.angle_alpha   90.00
_cell.angle_beta   90.00
_cell.angle_gamma   90.00
#
_symmetry.space_group_name_H-M   'P 1'
#
loop_
_entity.id
_entity.type
_entity.pdbx_description
1 polymer ?
#
loop_
_entity_poly.entity_id
_entity_poly.type
_entity_poly.pdbx_seq_one_letter_code
_entity_poly.pdbx_strand_id
1 'polypeptide(L)'
;MMWLKIKVLLWKSLQIRKRYWLRTIIEIIVPCLLFFLINYVKSSFTSESDSKPIVVNQTIKSPTSEESLYQSFRDIHSFGHFIYTPYNSETKQIMNIVQKHLDISNDNIEIAINEEEMLRKFKRRFNESSYTSLIMAGFGIVFEETIKSQALKYKIRSLNELWLTDRLFPPYEVPGPMDYGDEYLNYGFLALQLTIDKAFVLMSSNNKNGPNVSDYNLEIQSYPYASFLKDSTFQQVFNFFLPIFTVLSFLLMCSHTIKRVVEEKDTGVKELMKIMGLKPWMIWAGWILHNVFIYAISITVITYITCFSSSNGEPQLLNHTNPLLFWIFLMIYMVAGVFFCFAISSLFNRPLIALIIGSTLWCLTYTLPQSFIKSTTSIQIQTLFTLLPNFAVTRAFIAISSLETQGVGLQFSTLFTTGKGGNSFSVGFILMMFIIDSFLYGLFAWYIDSIMPGKYGVAKPFNFFCKWPKSKTENNVMVPITKSNSKLFEEPPNNCEIGISVQNLHKRYGNFYAVNGVNLDLYKGQITALLGHNGAGKTTTMSIITGLFSPTYGTINFNGNDLFSNIDDFRQNLGLCPQHNLLFSYLTTLDHLIFFGMLKGLPLKTAKSEGLHLLKLLNILKKKNELVSKLSGGMKRKLSLAIALVGDPKILILDEPTSGMDPESRREMWDLLLSFRGTRTILITTHFMEEADVLGDRIAIMDHGKVKCYGSSLFLKKAY
;
A
#
# COMPACT_ATOMS: atom_id res chain seq x y z
N MET A 1 19.61 13.49 -20.68
CA MET A 1 18.18 13.58 -21.03
C MET A 1 17.23 13.03 -19.96
N MET A 2 17.50 11.87 -19.33
CA MET A 2 16.61 11.23 -18.34
C MET A 2 16.35 12.06 -17.07
N TRP A 3 17.40 12.68 -16.51
CA TRP A 3 17.27 13.52 -15.30
C TRP A 3 16.43 14.79 -15.54
N LEU A 4 16.51 15.37 -16.75
CA LEU A 4 15.66 16.51 -17.16
C LEU A 4 14.18 16.13 -17.11
N LYS A 5 13.80 14.97 -17.64
CA LYS A 5 12.41 14.48 -17.61
C LYS A 5 11.90 14.26 -16.18
N ILE A 6 12.73 13.75 -15.27
CA ILE A 6 12.36 13.64 -13.84
C ILE A 6 12.18 15.03 -13.22
N LYS A 7 13.06 15.98 -13.52
CA LYS A 7 12.92 17.38 -13.06
C LYS A 7 11.62 18.03 -13.54
N VAL A 8 11.16 17.71 -14.76
CA VAL A 8 9.87 18.17 -15.29
C VAL A 8 8.70 17.58 -14.51
N LEU A 9 8.74 16.29 -14.16
CA LEU A 9 7.73 15.67 -13.30
C LEU A 9 7.70 16.31 -11.91
N LEU A 10 8.86 16.63 -11.34
CA LEU A 10 8.95 17.35 -10.06
C LEU A 10 8.43 18.77 -10.16
N TRP A 11 8.71 19.47 -11.25
CA TRP A 11 8.16 20.79 -11.49
C TRP A 11 6.63 20.75 -11.53
N LYS A 12 6.03 19.78 -12.25
CA LYS A 12 4.57 19.55 -12.27
C LYS A 12 4.05 19.37 -10.84
N SER A 13 4.67 18.46 -10.10
CA SER A 13 4.33 18.14 -8.72
C SER A 13 4.40 19.36 -7.78
N LEU A 14 5.39 20.25 -7.96
CA LEU A 14 5.51 21.50 -7.21
C LEU A 14 4.43 22.51 -7.59
N GLN A 15 4.06 22.63 -8.87
CA GLN A 15 2.95 23.50 -9.29
C GLN A 15 1.62 23.08 -8.67
N ILE A 16 1.37 21.77 -8.59
CA ILE A 16 0.18 21.22 -7.93
C ILE A 16 0.14 21.68 -6.47
N ARG A 17 1.23 21.52 -5.73
CA ARG A 17 1.29 21.91 -4.30
C ARG A 17 1.19 23.41 -4.10
N LYS A 18 1.83 24.21 -4.95
CA LYS A 18 1.73 25.68 -4.90
C LYS A 18 0.29 26.16 -5.05
N ARG A 19 -0.51 25.50 -5.91
CA ARG A 19 -1.92 25.85 -6.12
C ARG A 19 -2.81 25.36 -4.98
N TYR A 20 -2.60 24.13 -4.52
CA TYR A 20 -3.32 23.55 -3.37
C TYR A 20 -2.52 23.69 -2.08
N TRP A 21 -2.03 24.90 -1.80
CA TRP A 21 -1.16 25.18 -0.65
C TRP A 21 -1.85 24.85 0.68
N LEU A 22 -3.12 25.22 0.84
CA LEU A 22 -3.92 24.90 2.03
C LEU A 22 -3.97 23.39 2.30
N ARG A 23 -4.12 22.56 1.26
CA ARG A 23 -4.14 21.10 1.41
C ARG A 23 -2.78 20.54 1.78
N THR A 24 -1.71 21.07 1.18
CA THR A 24 -0.33 20.67 1.54
C THR A 24 -0.02 21.04 2.99
N ILE A 25 -0.51 22.19 3.46
CA ILE A 25 -0.39 22.59 4.86
C ILE A 25 -1.16 21.63 5.76
N ILE A 26 -2.41 21.29 5.43
CA ILE A 26 -3.20 20.31 6.20
C ILE A 26 -2.49 18.95 6.24
N GLU A 27 -1.92 18.49 5.12
CA GLU A 27 -1.16 17.23 5.04
C GLU A 27 0.07 17.21 5.97
N ILE A 28 0.70 18.36 6.22
CA ILE A 28 1.87 18.48 7.11
C ILE A 28 1.42 18.69 8.57
N ILE A 29 0.44 19.57 8.79
CA ILE A 29 -0.01 19.99 10.12
C ILE A 29 -0.77 18.87 10.84
N VAL A 30 -1.64 18.12 10.15
CA VAL A 30 -2.47 17.09 10.81
C VAL A 30 -1.62 16.01 11.51
N PRO A 31 -0.59 15.42 10.87
CA PRO A 31 0.35 14.55 11.57
C PRO A 31 0.98 15.21 12.80
N CYS A 32 1.47 16.45 12.64
CA CYS A 32 2.14 17.16 13.73
C CYS A 32 1.20 17.44 14.91
N LEU A 33 -0.05 17.81 14.64
CA LEU A 33 -1.08 18.05 15.67
C LEU A 33 -1.45 16.77 16.42
N LEU A 34 -1.58 15.64 15.73
CA LEU A 34 -1.89 14.37 16.38
C LEU A 34 -0.75 13.92 17.30
N PHE A 35 0.50 14.09 16.89
CA PHE A 35 1.65 13.80 17.76
C PHE A 35 1.83 14.83 18.89
N PHE A 36 1.51 16.10 18.65
CA PHE A 36 1.45 17.10 19.72
C PHE A 36 0.38 16.77 20.76
N LEU A 37 -0.79 16.27 20.33
CA LEU A 37 -1.85 15.81 21.22
C LEU A 37 -1.36 14.67 22.14
N ILE A 38 -0.48 13.78 21.67
CA ILE A 38 0.11 12.72 22.51
C ILE A 38 0.92 13.32 23.66
N ASN A 39 1.80 14.27 23.35
CA ASN A 39 2.60 14.94 24.38
C ASN A 39 1.71 15.70 25.36
N TYR A 40 0.69 16.39 24.86
CA TYR A 40 -0.29 17.06 25.69
C TYR A 40 -1.01 16.07 26.63
N VAL A 41 -1.51 14.96 26.10
CA VAL A 41 -2.17 13.90 26.88
C VAL A 41 -1.22 13.35 27.95
N LYS A 42 0.03 13.08 27.61
CA LYS A 42 1.05 12.67 28.59
C LYS A 42 1.20 13.71 29.70
N SER A 43 1.34 14.99 29.36
CA SER A 43 1.48 16.08 30.34
C SER A 43 0.28 16.18 31.29
N SER A 44 -0.94 16.04 30.76
CA SER A 44 -2.18 16.07 31.54
C SER A 44 -2.33 14.90 32.50
N PHE A 45 -1.82 13.71 32.14
CA PHE A 45 -1.82 12.55 33.04
C PHE A 45 -0.69 12.60 34.08
N THR A 46 0.33 13.45 33.90
CA THR A 46 1.47 13.53 34.83
C THR A 46 1.16 14.40 36.07
N SER A 47 -0.02 15.02 36.17
CA SER A 47 -0.23 16.14 37.10
C SER A 47 -0.80 15.84 38.50
N GLU A 48 -1.10 14.58 38.92
CA GLU A 48 -1.83 14.41 40.20
C GLU A 48 -1.34 13.42 41.26
N SER A 49 -0.32 12.54 41.09
CA SER A 49 0.27 11.84 42.28
C SER A 49 1.50 10.96 42.06
N ASP A 50 1.85 10.54 40.83
CA ASP A 50 3.01 9.67 40.59
C ASP A 50 4.22 10.50 40.12
N SER A 51 4.96 11.02 41.09
CA SER A 51 6.10 11.90 40.85
C SER A 51 7.32 11.15 40.30
N LYS A 52 7.66 11.42 39.03
CA LYS A 52 8.90 11.02 38.33
C LYS A 52 9.04 9.51 38.09
N PRO A 53 9.66 9.09 36.97
CA PRO A 53 9.96 7.68 36.77
C PRO A 53 10.84 7.19 37.92
N ILE A 54 10.29 6.29 38.74
CA ILE A 54 11.04 5.68 39.84
C ILE A 54 11.95 4.63 39.19
N VAL A 55 13.26 4.84 39.30
CA VAL A 55 14.25 3.79 39.00
C VAL A 55 14.12 2.77 40.12
N VAL A 56 13.46 1.65 39.84
CA VAL A 56 13.45 0.52 40.76
C VAL A 56 14.75 -0.23 40.52
N ASN A 57 15.66 -0.20 41.50
CA ASN A 57 16.88 -1.00 41.49
C ASN A 57 16.53 -2.51 41.45
N GLN A 58 17.52 -3.37 41.27
CA GLN A 58 17.30 -4.82 41.17
C GLN A 58 16.33 -5.33 42.24
N THR A 59 15.21 -5.91 41.81
CA THR A 59 14.22 -6.48 42.71
C THR A 59 14.59 -7.93 42.97
N ILE A 60 15.05 -8.21 44.19
CA ILE A 60 15.22 -9.57 44.71
C ILE A 60 14.04 -9.81 45.65
N LYS A 61 13.02 -10.57 45.22
CA LYS A 61 11.98 -11.03 46.15
C LYS A 61 12.61 -12.07 47.09
N SER A 62 12.27 -12.00 48.36
CA SER A 62 12.65 -13.00 49.36
C SER A 62 12.04 -14.37 49.01
N PRO A 63 12.72 -15.49 49.31
CA PRO A 63 12.14 -16.81 49.11
C PRO A 63 10.84 -16.96 49.91
N THR A 64 9.80 -17.47 49.27
CA THR A 64 8.53 -17.83 49.91
C THR A 64 8.66 -19.25 50.43
N SER A 65 8.52 -19.42 51.74
CA SER A 65 8.53 -20.72 52.41
C SER A 65 7.25 -21.52 52.13
N GLU A 66 7.33 -22.83 52.24
CA GLU A 66 6.17 -23.72 52.14
C GLU A 66 5.05 -23.35 53.13
N GLU A 67 5.40 -23.05 54.39
CA GLU A 67 4.41 -22.70 55.42
C GLU A 67 3.63 -21.43 55.06
N SER A 68 4.31 -20.42 54.49
CA SER A 68 3.66 -19.20 54.03
C SER A 68 2.67 -19.44 52.88
N LEU A 69 2.93 -20.41 52.00
CA LEU A 69 2.00 -20.79 50.92
C LEU A 69 0.73 -21.41 51.49
N TYR A 70 0.87 -22.28 52.50
CA TYR A 70 -0.28 -22.89 53.17
C TYR A 70 -1.11 -21.88 53.95
N GLN A 71 -0.46 -20.92 54.62
CA GLN A 71 -1.17 -19.83 55.30
C GLN A 71 -1.96 -18.97 54.31
N SER A 72 -1.32 -18.53 53.21
CA SER A 72 -2.02 -17.76 52.15
C SER A 72 -3.20 -18.54 51.55
N PHE A 73 -3.07 -19.85 51.39
CA PHE A 73 -4.18 -20.70 50.95
C PHE A 73 -5.34 -20.73 51.95
N ARG A 74 -5.05 -20.91 53.25
CA ARG A 74 -6.06 -20.97 54.32
C ARG A 74 -6.83 -19.65 54.46
N ASP A 75 -6.13 -18.53 54.35
CA ASP A 75 -6.74 -17.20 54.44
C ASP A 75 -7.77 -16.95 53.34
N ILE A 76 -7.52 -17.47 52.14
CA ILE A 76 -8.33 -17.20 50.95
C ILE A 76 -9.45 -18.24 50.76
N HIS A 77 -9.16 -19.51 51.04
CA HIS A 77 -10.05 -20.64 50.73
C HIS A 77 -10.70 -21.28 51.96
N SER A 78 -10.73 -20.59 53.10
CA SER A 78 -11.42 -21.04 54.32
C SER A 78 -12.89 -21.46 54.10
N PHE A 79 -13.58 -20.83 53.12
CA PHE A 79 -14.96 -21.16 52.71
C PHE A 79 -15.05 -21.81 51.31
N GLY A 80 -13.91 -22.19 50.71
CA GLY A 80 -13.86 -22.74 49.35
C GLY A 80 -14.37 -24.17 49.25
N HIS A 81 -15.06 -24.51 48.16
CA HIS A 81 -15.58 -25.85 47.88
C HIS A 81 -14.70 -26.64 46.89
N PHE A 82 -14.34 -27.86 47.26
CA PHE A 82 -13.44 -28.73 46.50
C PHE A 82 -14.19 -29.96 46.01
N ILE A 83 -14.13 -30.25 44.72
CA ILE A 83 -14.78 -31.43 44.14
C ILE A 83 -13.74 -32.29 43.46
N TYR A 84 -13.67 -33.58 43.78
CA TYR A 84 -12.73 -34.49 43.10
C TYR A 84 -13.43 -35.67 42.41
N THR A 85 -12.77 -36.17 41.36
CA THR A 85 -13.21 -37.31 40.55
C THR A 85 -11.99 -38.03 39.96
N PRO A 86 -12.00 -39.37 39.77
CA PRO A 86 -13.03 -40.33 40.17
C PRO A 86 -12.92 -40.75 41.65
N TYR A 87 -14.00 -41.29 42.20
CA TYR A 87 -14.03 -41.82 43.56
C TYR A 87 -13.40 -43.22 43.64
N ASN A 88 -12.15 -43.28 44.10
CA ASN A 88 -11.39 -44.50 44.35
C ASN A 88 -10.82 -44.47 45.77
N SER A 89 -10.44 -45.65 46.31
CA SER A 89 -9.77 -45.74 47.62
C SER A 89 -8.48 -44.90 47.66
N GLU A 90 -7.73 -44.89 46.55
CA GLU A 90 -6.49 -44.15 46.38
C GLU A 90 -6.72 -42.63 46.35
N THR A 91 -7.65 -42.15 45.50
CA THR A 91 -7.95 -40.71 45.40
C THR A 91 -8.53 -40.17 46.71
N LYS A 92 -9.31 -40.99 47.44
CA LYS A 92 -9.79 -40.68 48.78
C LYS A 92 -8.66 -40.50 49.79
N GLN A 93 -7.65 -41.37 49.76
CA GLN A 93 -6.49 -41.23 50.64
C GLN A 93 -5.68 -39.96 50.30
N ILE A 94 -5.52 -39.61 49.01
CA ILE A 94 -4.80 -38.40 48.59
C ILE A 94 -5.53 -37.18 49.12
N MET A 95 -6.85 -37.14 48.91
CA MET A 95 -7.68 -36.04 49.38
C MET A 95 -7.72 -35.92 50.91
N ASN A 96 -7.65 -37.03 51.66
CA ASN A 96 -7.53 -36.97 53.12
C ASN A 96 -6.20 -36.34 53.59
N ILE A 97 -5.10 -36.61 52.88
CA ILE A 97 -3.79 -36.00 53.17
C ILE A 97 -3.84 -34.50 52.85
N VAL A 98 -4.35 -34.14 51.67
CA VAL A 98 -4.53 -32.74 51.24
C VAL A 98 -5.40 -31.98 52.25
N GLN A 99 -6.50 -32.60 52.68
CA GLN A 99 -7.40 -32.05 53.69
C GLN A 99 -6.67 -31.73 55.00
N LYS A 100 -5.87 -32.67 55.51
CA LYS A 100 -5.14 -32.50 56.77
C LYS A 100 -4.07 -31.41 56.68
N HIS A 101 -3.37 -31.30 55.55
CA HIS A 101 -2.31 -30.29 55.38
C HIS A 101 -2.86 -28.88 55.12
N LEU A 102 -3.96 -28.75 54.37
CA LEU A 102 -4.55 -27.46 54.02
C LEU A 102 -5.65 -26.99 54.99
N ASP A 103 -6.02 -27.79 56.00
CA ASP A 103 -7.05 -27.47 57.01
C ASP A 103 -8.43 -27.14 56.40
N ILE A 104 -8.88 -27.99 55.47
CA ILE A 104 -10.16 -27.83 54.76
C ILE A 104 -11.28 -28.49 55.57
N SER A 105 -12.39 -27.77 55.80
CA SER A 105 -13.55 -28.30 56.52
C SER A 105 -14.20 -29.49 55.79
N ASN A 106 -14.71 -30.47 56.54
CA ASN A 106 -15.34 -31.69 55.99
C ASN A 106 -16.52 -31.38 55.05
N ASP A 107 -17.27 -30.31 55.32
CA ASP A 107 -18.46 -29.93 54.56
C ASP A 107 -18.12 -29.31 53.18
N ASN A 108 -16.84 -29.00 52.97
CA ASN A 108 -16.36 -28.33 51.77
C ASN A 108 -15.78 -29.27 50.71
N ILE A 109 -15.70 -30.59 50.96
CA ILE A 109 -15.22 -31.59 49.99
C ILE A 109 -16.40 -32.41 49.44
N GLU A 110 -16.69 -32.27 48.14
CA GLU A 110 -17.68 -33.09 47.43
C GLU A 110 -17.04 -34.10 46.47
N ILE A 111 -17.80 -35.13 46.14
CA ILE A 111 -17.39 -36.21 45.24
C ILE A 111 -18.22 -36.14 43.95
N ALA A 112 -17.56 -36.38 42.81
CA ALA A 112 -18.22 -36.52 41.52
C ALA A 112 -17.80 -37.80 40.79
N ILE A 113 -18.73 -38.42 40.05
CA ILE A 113 -18.48 -39.69 39.35
C ILE A 113 -17.64 -39.44 38.09
N ASN A 114 -18.01 -38.42 37.30
CA ASN A 114 -17.34 -38.03 36.06
C ASN A 114 -17.05 -36.52 36.02
N GLU A 115 -16.14 -36.09 35.12
CA GLU A 115 -15.82 -34.66 34.89
C GLU A 115 -17.07 -33.82 34.58
N GLU A 116 -18.02 -34.34 33.78
CA GLU A 116 -19.26 -33.61 33.46
C GLU A 116 -20.18 -33.40 34.68
N GLU A 117 -20.22 -34.36 35.60
CA GLU A 117 -21.02 -34.24 36.81
C GLU A 117 -20.37 -33.26 37.79
N MET A 118 -19.03 -33.28 37.88
CA MET A 118 -18.27 -32.31 38.64
C MET A 118 -18.58 -30.90 38.13
N LEU A 119 -18.50 -30.66 36.82
CA LEU A 119 -18.82 -29.36 36.23
C LEU A 119 -20.28 -28.93 36.48
N ARG A 120 -21.24 -29.87 36.47
CA ARG A 120 -22.65 -29.57 36.80
C ARG A 120 -22.84 -29.18 38.26
N LYS A 121 -22.23 -29.91 39.20
CA LYS A 121 -22.26 -29.61 40.64
C LYS A 121 -21.62 -28.26 40.93
N PHE A 122 -20.46 -28.02 40.32
CA PHE A 122 -19.70 -26.78 40.44
C PHE A 122 -20.48 -25.57 39.90
N LYS A 123 -21.16 -25.70 38.75
CA LYS A 123 -22.04 -24.65 38.18
C LYS A 123 -23.30 -24.38 39.00
N ARG A 124 -23.95 -25.42 39.54
CA ARG A 124 -25.17 -25.28 40.34
C ARG A 124 -24.94 -24.41 41.57
N ARG A 125 -23.85 -24.69 42.30
CA ARG A 125 -23.53 -24.02 43.57
C ARG A 125 -23.09 -22.57 43.36
N PHE A 126 -22.42 -22.29 42.24
CA PHE A 126 -22.02 -20.93 41.88
C PHE A 126 -23.22 -20.02 41.52
N ASN A 127 -24.26 -20.56 40.88
CA ASN A 127 -25.48 -19.80 40.58
C ASN A 127 -26.28 -19.44 41.85
N GLU A 128 -26.12 -20.18 42.94
CA GLU A 128 -26.78 -19.92 44.23
C GLU A 128 -26.07 -18.83 45.04
N SER A 129 -24.75 -18.64 44.85
CA SER A 129 -23.98 -17.58 45.51
C SER A 129 -24.00 -16.28 44.68
N SER A 130 -24.87 -15.35 45.06
CA SER A 130 -24.93 -14.00 44.51
C SER A 130 -23.60 -13.23 44.66
N TYR A 131 -22.91 -12.98 43.55
CA TYR A 131 -21.92 -11.92 43.22
C TYR A 131 -20.75 -11.56 44.17
N THR A 132 -20.73 -11.95 45.44
CA THR A 132 -19.64 -11.61 46.36
C THR A 132 -18.69 -12.80 46.54
N SER A 133 -17.54 -12.69 45.86
CA SER A 133 -16.28 -13.46 45.96
C SER A 133 -16.02 -14.52 44.87
N LEU A 134 -15.76 -14.04 43.65
CA LEU A 134 -15.06 -14.83 42.59
C LEU A 134 -13.77 -15.52 43.08
N ILE A 135 -13.19 -15.06 44.19
CA ILE A 135 -11.89 -15.50 44.73
C ILE A 135 -12.04 -16.70 45.69
N MET A 136 -13.23 -16.90 46.28
CA MET A 136 -13.51 -17.99 47.25
C MET A 136 -14.11 -19.24 46.60
N ALA A 137 -14.30 -19.26 45.28
CA ALA A 137 -14.76 -20.44 44.57
C ALA A 137 -13.60 -21.45 44.53
N GLY A 138 -13.76 -22.61 45.20
CA GLY A 138 -12.69 -23.59 45.36
C GLY A 138 -12.27 -24.31 44.07
N PHE A 139 -11.84 -25.57 44.14
CA PHE A 139 -11.21 -26.26 43.00
C PHE A 139 -11.86 -27.59 42.62
N GLY A 140 -11.95 -27.86 41.32
CA GLY A 140 -12.27 -29.18 40.77
C GLY A 140 -11.00 -29.96 40.45
N ILE A 141 -10.82 -31.17 40.99
CA ILE A 141 -9.66 -32.02 40.74
C ILE A 141 -10.09 -33.27 39.96
N VAL A 142 -9.53 -33.47 38.78
CA VAL A 142 -9.77 -34.65 37.92
C VAL A 142 -8.50 -35.47 37.86
N PHE A 143 -8.50 -36.67 38.45
CA PHE A 143 -7.40 -37.61 38.30
C PHE A 143 -7.62 -38.46 37.04
N GLU A 144 -6.68 -38.41 36.09
CA GLU A 144 -6.77 -39.15 34.81
C GLU A 144 -6.15 -40.55 34.92
N GLU A 145 -5.03 -40.67 35.63
CA GLU A 145 -4.29 -41.92 35.83
C GLU A 145 -4.08 -42.15 37.33
N THR A 146 -4.33 -43.37 37.81
CA THR A 146 -4.13 -43.76 39.21
C THR A 146 -2.78 -44.46 39.42
N ILE A 147 -2.43 -44.74 40.68
CA ILE A 147 -1.08 -45.06 41.22
C ILE A 147 -0.40 -46.27 40.56
N LYS A 148 -1.13 -47.10 39.80
CA LYS A 148 -0.55 -48.20 39.02
C LYS A 148 0.41 -47.73 37.90
N SER A 149 0.23 -46.50 37.43
CA SER A 149 1.19 -45.81 36.56
C SER A 149 2.26 -45.16 37.44
N GLN A 150 3.53 -45.23 37.04
CA GLN A 150 4.64 -44.60 37.79
C GLN A 150 4.53 -43.06 37.86
N ALA A 151 3.53 -42.45 37.22
CA ALA A 151 3.34 -41.01 37.12
C ALA A 151 1.89 -40.63 37.47
N LEU A 152 1.70 -39.69 38.39
CA LEU A 152 0.38 -39.13 38.69
C LEU A 152 0.00 -38.12 37.61
N LYS A 153 -1.15 -38.31 36.95
CA LYS A 153 -1.70 -37.35 35.99
C LYS A 153 -3.04 -36.82 36.46
N TYR A 154 -3.12 -35.52 36.71
CA TYR A 154 -4.34 -34.85 37.15
C TYR A 154 -4.53 -33.49 36.47
N LYS A 155 -5.77 -33.01 36.49
CA LYS A 155 -6.17 -31.68 36.03
C LYS A 155 -6.84 -30.94 37.19
N ILE A 156 -6.41 -29.71 37.44
CA ILE A 156 -7.11 -28.78 38.33
C ILE A 156 -7.96 -27.85 37.46
N ARG A 157 -9.24 -27.73 37.79
CA ARG A 157 -10.22 -26.87 37.13
C ARG A 157 -10.65 -25.77 38.10
N SER A 158 -10.63 -24.54 37.62
CA SER A 158 -11.18 -23.37 38.29
C SER A 158 -12.27 -22.73 37.41
N LEU A 159 -13.21 -22.01 38.04
CA LEU A 159 -14.24 -21.22 37.35
C LEU A 159 -13.67 -19.88 36.82
N ASN A 160 -12.56 -19.42 37.40
CA ASN A 160 -11.93 -18.17 36.99
C ASN A 160 -11.14 -18.36 35.71
N GLU A 161 -11.47 -17.59 34.67
CA GLU A 161 -10.63 -17.42 33.46
C GLU A 161 -9.32 -16.66 33.74
N LEU A 162 -9.06 -16.31 35.01
CA LEU A 162 -7.86 -15.57 35.42
C LEU A 162 -6.59 -16.39 35.15
N TRP A 163 -6.63 -17.72 35.30
CA TRP A 163 -5.44 -18.57 35.11
C TRP A 163 -5.42 -19.25 33.76
N LEU A 164 -4.50 -18.76 32.94
CA LEU A 164 -4.24 -19.27 31.60
C LEU A 164 -2.97 -20.12 31.65
N THR A 165 -3.12 -21.41 31.97
CA THR A 165 -2.03 -22.40 31.91
C THR A 165 -1.53 -22.66 30.49
N ASP A 166 -2.27 -22.19 29.48
CA ASP A 166 -1.86 -22.16 28.07
C ASP A 166 -0.81 -21.09 27.77
N ARG A 167 -0.52 -20.17 28.71
CA ARG A 167 0.39 -19.05 28.50
C ARG A 167 1.53 -19.07 29.51
N LEU A 168 2.75 -19.17 29.00
CA LEU A 168 3.96 -19.03 29.82
C LEU A 168 4.30 -17.57 30.15
N PHE A 169 3.81 -16.62 29.35
CA PHE A 169 4.00 -15.18 29.52
C PHE A 169 2.71 -14.39 29.22
N PRO A 170 2.47 -13.25 29.87
CA PRO A 170 1.35 -12.36 29.56
C PRO A 170 1.46 -11.78 28.13
N PRO A 171 0.32 -11.40 27.52
CA PRO A 171 0.28 -10.87 26.16
C PRO A 171 0.95 -9.50 26.01
N TYR A 172 1.13 -8.76 27.11
CA TYR A 172 1.81 -7.47 27.16
C TYR A 172 2.89 -7.52 28.23
N GLU A 173 4.11 -7.11 27.89
CA GLU A 173 5.16 -6.88 28.87
C GLU A 173 4.78 -5.67 29.71
N VAL A 174 4.78 -5.80 31.04
CA VAL A 174 4.62 -4.68 31.98
C VAL A 174 6.03 -4.32 32.49
N PRO A 175 6.37 -3.05 32.73
CA PRO A 175 7.66 -2.67 33.29
C PRO A 175 7.82 -3.29 34.68
N GLY A 176 8.85 -4.12 34.81
CA GLY A 176 9.25 -4.72 36.08
C GLY A 176 9.24 -6.24 36.10
N PRO A 177 9.41 -6.85 37.28
CA PRO A 177 9.17 -8.27 37.45
C PRO A 177 7.73 -8.59 36.99
N MET A 178 7.58 -9.66 36.22
CA MET A 178 6.25 -10.09 35.76
C MET A 178 5.45 -10.66 36.94
N ASP A 179 4.73 -9.78 37.65
CA ASP A 179 3.87 -10.18 38.77
C ASP A 179 2.63 -10.98 38.31
N TYR A 180 2.45 -11.18 36.99
CA TYR A 180 1.40 -12.05 36.44
C TYR A 180 1.52 -13.51 36.93
N GLY A 181 2.74 -13.95 37.26
CA GLY A 181 2.98 -15.26 37.88
C GLY A 181 2.62 -15.31 39.38
N ASP A 182 2.52 -14.16 40.05
CA ASP A 182 2.14 -14.11 41.46
C ASP A 182 0.70 -14.55 41.65
N GLU A 183 -0.15 -14.59 40.61
CA GLU A 183 -1.52 -15.14 40.71
C GLU A 183 -1.51 -16.61 41.16
N TYR A 184 -0.57 -17.42 40.67
CA TYR A 184 -0.44 -18.83 41.09
C TYR A 184 -0.03 -18.98 42.56
N LEU A 185 0.71 -18.00 43.10
CA LEU A 185 1.13 -17.91 44.50
C LEU A 185 -0.01 -17.34 45.37
N ASN A 186 -0.51 -16.16 45.00
CA ASN A 186 -1.50 -15.37 45.71
C ASN A 186 -2.84 -16.08 45.84
N TYR A 187 -3.27 -16.87 44.86
CA TYR A 187 -4.57 -17.55 44.93
C TYR A 187 -4.49 -19.01 45.42
N GLY A 188 -3.30 -19.46 45.85
CA GLY A 188 -3.14 -20.77 46.49
C GLY A 188 -3.15 -21.99 45.55
N PHE A 189 -3.12 -21.78 44.23
CA PHE A 189 -3.03 -22.88 43.26
C PHE A 189 -1.78 -23.75 43.51
N LEU A 190 -0.62 -23.10 43.71
CA LEU A 190 0.64 -23.81 43.97
C LEU A 190 0.60 -24.59 45.29
N ALA A 191 -0.09 -24.08 46.31
CA ALA A 191 -0.26 -24.79 47.58
C ALA A 191 -1.08 -26.07 47.39
N LEU A 192 -2.14 -26.03 46.59
CA LEU A 192 -2.94 -27.20 46.25
C LEU A 192 -2.15 -28.21 45.39
N GLN A 193 -1.41 -27.72 44.39
CA GLN A 193 -0.58 -28.57 43.53
C GLN A 193 0.51 -29.28 44.34
N LEU A 194 1.24 -28.54 45.17
CA LEU A 194 2.30 -29.05 46.03
C LEU A 194 1.79 -30.11 47.00
N THR A 195 0.61 -29.92 47.59
CA THR A 195 0.03 -30.88 48.55
C THR A 195 -0.46 -32.15 47.88
N ILE A 196 -1.04 -32.07 46.68
CA ILE A 196 -1.40 -33.26 45.88
C ILE A 196 -0.14 -34.06 45.51
N ASP A 197 0.90 -33.38 45.04
CA ASP A 197 2.16 -34.02 44.65
C ASP A 197 2.86 -34.65 45.86
N LYS A 198 2.94 -33.93 47.00
CA LYS A 198 3.49 -34.47 48.26
C LYS A 198 2.65 -35.65 48.78
N ALA A 199 1.32 -35.58 48.71
CA ALA A 199 0.46 -36.68 49.11
C ALA A 199 0.74 -37.95 48.28
N PHE A 200 0.94 -37.81 46.97
CA PHE A 200 1.33 -38.90 46.10
C PHE A 200 2.73 -39.46 46.41
N VAL A 201 3.72 -38.59 46.63
CA VAL A 201 5.08 -39.01 47.02
C VAL A 201 5.05 -39.74 48.37
N LEU A 202 4.29 -39.25 49.35
CA LEU A 202 4.11 -39.91 50.66
C LEU A 202 3.50 -41.30 50.52
N MET A 203 2.49 -41.47 49.65
CA MET A 203 1.90 -42.79 49.38
C MET A 203 2.89 -43.75 48.72
N SER A 204 3.68 -43.26 47.77
CA SER A 204 4.69 -44.06 47.08
C SER A 204 5.84 -44.44 48.04
N SER A 205 6.24 -43.53 48.93
CA SER A 205 7.28 -43.74 49.93
C SER A 205 6.87 -44.72 51.03
N ASN A 206 5.60 -44.79 51.43
CA ASN A 206 5.17 -45.79 52.43
C ASN A 206 5.35 -47.26 51.97
N ASN A 207 5.58 -47.50 50.68
CA ASN A 207 5.82 -48.83 50.12
C ASN A 207 7.31 -49.22 49.99
N LYS A 208 8.26 -48.30 50.24
CA LYS A 208 9.72 -48.56 50.17
C LYS A 208 10.46 -47.73 51.23
N ASN A 209 11.49 -48.27 51.89
CA ASN A 209 12.36 -47.54 52.83
C ASN A 209 13.11 -46.38 52.13
N GLY A 210 12.40 -45.29 51.83
CA GLY A 210 12.88 -44.05 51.22
C GLY A 210 12.92 -42.90 52.23
N PRO A 211 13.58 -41.78 51.89
CA PRO A 211 13.71 -40.64 52.79
C PRO A 211 12.34 -40.02 53.12
N ASN A 212 12.16 -39.60 54.37
CA ASN A 212 10.91 -38.96 54.82
C ASN A 212 10.71 -37.63 54.08
N VAL A 213 9.53 -37.44 53.49
CA VAL A 213 9.17 -36.21 52.75
C VAL A 213 9.20 -34.96 53.65
N SER A 214 9.08 -35.13 54.97
CA SER A 214 9.22 -34.08 55.98
C SER A 214 10.61 -33.46 56.07
N ASP A 215 11.63 -34.11 55.50
CA ASP A 215 13.01 -33.65 55.58
C ASP A 215 13.34 -32.62 54.46
N TYR A 216 12.42 -32.40 53.53
CA TYR A 216 12.59 -31.49 52.39
C TYR A 216 11.75 -30.23 52.55
N ASN A 217 12.43 -29.10 52.81
CA ASN A 217 11.82 -27.77 52.76
C ASN A 217 11.86 -27.25 51.32
N LEU A 218 10.69 -26.96 50.76
CA LEU A 218 10.59 -26.35 49.45
C LEU A 218 10.44 -24.83 49.60
N GLU A 219 11.31 -24.09 48.93
CA GLU A 219 11.25 -22.64 48.86
C GLU A 219 11.09 -22.22 47.40
N ILE A 220 10.21 -21.26 47.18
CA ILE A 220 9.97 -20.70 45.85
C ILE A 220 10.57 -19.30 45.82
N GLN A 221 11.47 -19.04 44.87
CA GLN A 221 12.06 -17.73 44.66
C GLN A 221 11.95 -17.31 43.20
N SER A 222 11.44 -16.10 42.96
CA SER A 222 11.47 -15.49 41.63
C SER A 222 12.89 -15.10 41.24
N TYR A 223 13.27 -15.27 39.98
CA TYR A 223 14.55 -14.76 39.48
C TYR A 223 14.70 -13.25 39.71
N PRO A 224 15.91 -12.76 40.02
CA PRO A 224 16.15 -11.33 40.18
C PRO A 224 15.90 -10.59 38.86
N TYR A 225 15.24 -9.43 38.94
CA TYR A 225 14.98 -8.59 37.78
C TYR A 225 15.95 -7.41 37.72
N ALA A 226 16.41 -7.05 36.51
CA ALA A 226 17.29 -5.91 36.29
C ALA A 226 16.58 -4.58 36.61
N SER A 227 17.35 -3.51 36.86
CA SER A 227 16.78 -2.18 37.11
C SER A 227 15.87 -1.73 35.95
N PHE A 228 14.71 -1.17 36.27
CA PHE A 228 13.73 -0.72 35.27
C PHE A 228 13.05 0.58 35.70
N LEU A 229 12.50 1.30 34.72
CA LEU A 229 11.72 2.50 34.95
C LEU A 229 10.24 2.13 35.06
N LYS A 230 9.62 2.43 36.21
CA LYS A 230 8.18 2.25 36.40
C LYS A 230 7.43 3.53 36.03
N ASP A 231 6.92 3.59 34.80
CA ASP A 231 5.98 4.62 34.35
C ASP A 231 4.80 3.94 33.63
N SER A 232 3.74 3.69 34.39
CA SER A 232 2.50 3.03 33.92
C SER A 232 1.75 3.90 32.90
N THR A 233 1.80 5.22 33.06
CA THR A 233 1.11 6.17 32.17
C THR A 233 1.79 6.22 30.80
N PHE A 234 3.12 6.24 30.77
CA PHE A 234 3.89 6.20 29.53
C PHE A 234 3.56 4.96 28.71
N GLN A 235 3.50 3.78 29.33
CA GLN A 235 3.33 2.53 28.60
C GLN A 235 1.93 2.40 27.97
N GLN A 236 0.86 2.78 28.69
CA GLN A 236 -0.49 2.76 28.13
C GLN A 236 -0.64 3.77 27.00
N VAL A 237 -0.06 4.96 27.16
CA VAL A 237 -0.10 6.00 26.13
C VAL A 237 0.70 5.58 24.88
N PHE A 238 1.89 5.01 25.08
CA PHE A 238 2.80 4.66 24.01
C PHE A 238 2.34 3.43 23.21
N ASN A 239 1.83 2.38 23.88
CA ASN A 239 1.46 1.14 23.20
C ASN A 239 0.12 1.23 22.45
N PHE A 240 -0.81 2.08 22.90
CA PHE A 240 -2.14 2.18 22.30
C PHE A 240 -2.32 3.42 21.42
N PHE A 241 -2.07 4.62 21.95
CA PHE A 241 -2.37 5.87 21.22
C PHE A 241 -1.38 6.14 20.09
N LEU A 242 -0.09 5.85 20.32
CA LEU A 242 0.94 6.22 19.35
C LEU A 242 0.79 5.46 18.01
N PRO A 243 0.61 4.13 17.96
CA PRO A 243 0.30 3.43 16.71
C PRO A 243 -0.95 3.97 16.02
N ILE A 244 -2.06 4.15 16.75
CA ILE A 244 -3.33 4.65 16.16
C ILE A 244 -3.14 6.03 15.52
N PHE A 245 -2.49 6.95 16.23
CA PHE A 245 -2.25 8.29 15.71
C PHE A 245 -1.26 8.28 14.55
N THR A 246 -0.28 7.37 14.50
CA THR A 246 0.57 7.24 13.30
C THR A 246 -0.24 6.80 12.08
N VAL A 247 -1.13 5.81 12.23
CA VAL A 247 -1.99 5.33 11.13
C VAL A 247 -2.93 6.44 10.65
N LEU A 248 -3.55 7.17 11.57
CA LEU A 248 -4.46 8.28 11.26
C LEU A 248 -3.75 9.49 10.65
N SER A 249 -2.55 9.82 11.13
CA SER A 249 -1.72 10.91 10.62
C SER A 249 -1.50 10.78 9.11
N PHE A 250 -1.23 9.56 8.65
CA PHE A 250 -0.94 9.28 7.25
C PHE A 250 -2.15 8.82 6.44
N LEU A 251 -3.38 8.86 6.99
CA LEU A 251 -4.59 8.52 6.26
C LEU A 251 -4.88 9.50 5.11
N LEU A 252 -4.75 10.81 5.38
CA LEU A 252 -4.96 11.87 4.39
C LEU A 252 -3.96 11.74 3.23
N MET A 253 -2.74 11.34 3.58
CA MET A 253 -1.69 11.08 2.63
C MET A 253 -2.05 9.95 1.65
N CYS A 254 -2.42 8.78 2.18
CA CYS A 254 -2.78 7.62 1.38
C CYS A 254 -3.92 7.95 0.42
N SER A 255 -4.94 8.58 0.97
CA SER A 255 -6.12 9.06 0.26
C SER A 255 -5.75 9.96 -0.93
N HIS A 256 -4.86 10.93 -0.73
CA HIS A 256 -4.42 11.83 -1.79
C HIS A 256 -3.64 11.11 -2.89
N THR A 257 -2.64 10.31 -2.51
CA THR A 257 -1.76 9.62 -3.46
C THR A 257 -2.57 8.68 -4.35
N ILE A 258 -3.45 7.87 -3.75
CA ILE A 258 -4.31 6.93 -4.50
C ILE A 258 -5.20 7.69 -5.48
N LYS A 259 -5.91 8.74 -5.01
CA LYS A 259 -6.82 9.51 -5.85
C LYS A 259 -6.11 10.10 -7.08
N ARG A 260 -4.92 10.68 -6.89
CA ARG A 260 -4.20 11.38 -7.97
C ARG A 260 -3.61 10.42 -9.01
N VAL A 261 -3.03 9.31 -8.57
CA VAL A 261 -2.51 8.29 -9.49
C VAL A 261 -3.65 7.75 -10.35
N VAL A 262 -4.83 7.49 -9.76
CA VAL A 262 -6.01 7.02 -10.50
C VAL A 262 -6.62 8.13 -11.38
N GLU A 263 -6.57 9.40 -10.98
CA GLU A 263 -7.01 10.53 -11.81
C GLU A 263 -6.15 10.66 -13.09
N GLU A 264 -4.83 10.48 -13.01
CA GLU A 264 -3.95 10.49 -14.20
C GLU A 264 -4.19 9.28 -15.12
N LYS A 265 -4.60 8.14 -14.54
CA LYS A 265 -5.00 6.93 -15.27
C LYS A 265 -6.35 7.12 -15.98
N ASP A 266 -7.35 7.67 -15.29
CA ASP A 266 -8.71 7.87 -15.84
C ASP A 266 -8.74 8.96 -16.92
N THR A 267 -7.96 10.03 -16.75
CA THR A 267 -7.82 11.09 -17.77
C THR A 267 -7.01 10.66 -19.00
N GLY A 268 -6.25 9.55 -18.91
CA GLY A 268 -5.39 9.05 -19.98
C GLY A 268 -4.12 9.87 -20.24
N VAL A 269 -3.87 10.91 -19.43
CA VAL A 269 -2.67 11.75 -19.56
C VAL A 269 -1.40 10.93 -19.30
N LYS A 270 -1.48 9.88 -18.47
CA LYS A 270 -0.40 8.92 -18.27
C LYS A 270 0.08 8.28 -19.58
N GLU A 271 -0.83 7.95 -20.50
CA GLU A 271 -0.48 7.38 -21.80
C GLU A 271 0.07 8.45 -22.74
N LEU A 272 -0.51 9.66 -22.74
CA LEU A 272 0.03 10.80 -23.50
C LEU A 272 1.50 11.09 -23.12
N MET A 273 1.80 11.07 -21.83
CA MET A 273 3.16 11.19 -21.31
C MET A 273 4.10 10.10 -21.84
N LYS A 274 3.63 8.85 -21.94
CA LYS A 274 4.41 7.73 -22.51
C LYS A 274 4.67 7.91 -24.00
N ILE A 275 3.68 8.39 -24.77
CA ILE A 275 3.84 8.69 -26.21
C ILE A 275 4.90 9.77 -26.43
N MET A 276 4.94 10.78 -25.56
CA MET A 276 5.97 11.83 -25.58
C MET A 276 7.34 11.36 -25.03
N GLY A 277 7.53 10.06 -24.85
CA GLY A 277 8.83 9.45 -24.54
C GLY A 277 9.15 9.35 -23.04
N LEU A 278 8.16 9.43 -22.14
CA LEU A 278 8.37 9.04 -20.74
C LEU A 278 8.30 7.52 -20.57
N LYS A 279 9.32 6.94 -19.94
CA LYS A 279 9.28 5.53 -19.56
C LYS A 279 8.37 5.35 -18.33
N PRO A 280 7.63 4.24 -18.20
CA PRO A 280 6.68 4.03 -17.09
C PRO A 280 7.30 4.17 -15.69
N TRP A 281 8.52 3.64 -15.49
CA TRP A 281 9.22 3.71 -14.20
C TRP A 281 9.54 5.17 -13.79
N MET A 282 9.71 6.08 -14.75
CA MET A 282 9.98 7.50 -14.47
C MET A 282 8.78 8.19 -13.83
N ILE A 283 7.58 7.80 -14.27
CA ILE A 283 6.32 8.33 -13.73
C ILE A 283 6.17 7.90 -12.27
N TRP A 284 6.42 6.61 -11.97
CA TRP A 284 6.42 6.09 -10.61
C TRP A 284 7.49 6.75 -9.73
N ALA A 285 8.72 6.87 -10.23
CA ALA A 285 9.81 7.56 -9.51
C ALA A 285 9.46 9.03 -9.21
N GLY A 286 8.80 9.73 -10.15
CA GLY A 286 8.32 11.09 -9.94
C GLY A 286 7.30 11.19 -8.79
N TRP A 287 6.39 10.22 -8.68
CA TRP A 287 5.45 10.13 -7.56
C TRP A 287 6.13 9.81 -6.23
N ILE A 288 7.10 8.88 -6.21
CA ILE A 288 7.88 8.55 -4.99
C ILE A 288 8.60 9.79 -4.49
N LEU A 289 9.37 10.47 -5.35
CA LEU A 289 10.18 11.60 -4.93
C LEU A 289 9.32 12.78 -4.46
N HIS A 290 8.17 13.00 -5.10
CA HIS A 290 7.19 13.99 -4.66
C HIS A 290 6.68 13.74 -3.24
N ASN A 291 6.37 12.48 -2.93
CA ASN A 291 5.83 12.06 -1.65
C ASN A 291 6.91 12.11 -0.54
N VAL A 292 8.09 11.55 -0.81
CA VAL A 292 9.24 11.56 0.11
C VAL A 292 9.61 12.99 0.54
N PHE A 293 9.61 13.95 -0.40
CA PHE A 293 9.96 15.33 -0.07
C PHE A 293 9.03 15.97 0.97
N ILE A 294 7.72 15.72 0.89
CA ILE A 294 6.77 16.28 1.86
C ILE A 294 6.79 15.54 3.17
N TYR A 295 6.92 14.22 3.14
CA TYR A 295 6.93 13.44 4.38
C TYR A 295 8.23 13.62 5.15
N ALA A 296 9.33 13.93 4.49
CA ALA A 296 10.55 14.34 5.18
C ALA A 296 10.28 15.55 6.09
N ILE A 297 9.52 16.55 5.62
CA ILE A 297 9.16 17.73 6.43
C ILE A 297 8.31 17.33 7.63
N SER A 298 7.21 16.59 7.44
CA SER A 298 6.36 16.19 8.56
C SER A 298 7.08 15.26 9.55
N ILE A 299 7.87 14.31 9.06
CA ILE A 299 8.65 13.40 9.91
C ILE A 299 9.71 14.14 10.71
N THR A 300 10.42 15.12 10.13
CA THR A 300 11.39 15.92 10.90
C THR A 300 10.72 16.64 12.08
N VAL A 301 9.52 17.19 11.88
CA VAL A 301 8.75 17.85 12.94
C VAL A 301 8.25 16.82 13.97
N ILE A 302 7.75 15.67 13.54
CA ILE A 302 7.33 14.58 14.44
C ILE A 302 8.50 14.10 15.30
N THR A 303 9.68 13.84 14.70
CA THR A 303 10.87 13.43 15.44
C THR A 303 11.36 14.49 16.42
N TYR A 304 11.19 15.76 16.07
CA TYR A 304 11.49 16.86 16.98
C TYR A 304 10.56 16.84 18.19
N ILE A 305 9.24 16.73 17.96
CA ILE A 305 8.22 16.69 19.01
C ILE A 305 8.39 15.48 19.94
N THR A 306 8.78 14.30 19.43
CA THR A 306 8.87 13.08 20.24
C THR A 306 10.19 12.93 20.98
N CYS A 307 11.31 13.33 20.38
CA CYS A 307 12.65 13.03 20.92
C CYS A 307 13.33 14.23 21.59
N PHE A 308 12.91 15.46 21.31
CA PHE A 308 13.48 16.65 21.94
C PHE A 308 12.52 17.23 22.99
N SER A 309 13.08 17.77 24.07
CA SER A 309 12.28 18.44 25.10
C SER A 309 11.80 19.79 24.57
N SER A 310 10.52 20.10 24.79
CA SER A 310 9.99 21.44 24.55
C SER A 310 10.50 22.41 25.62
N SER A 311 10.67 23.70 25.26
CA SER A 311 11.16 24.77 26.14
C SER A 311 10.34 24.97 27.43
N ASN A 312 9.14 24.37 27.51
CA ASN A 312 8.20 24.52 28.61
C ASN A 312 8.38 23.47 29.72
N GLY A 313 9.43 22.65 29.68
CA GLY A 313 9.72 21.66 30.74
C GLY A 313 8.86 20.40 30.68
N GLU A 314 8.19 20.13 29.55
CA GLU A 314 7.47 18.87 29.35
C GLU A 314 8.47 17.69 29.24
N PRO A 315 8.18 16.54 29.89
CA PRO A 315 9.03 15.36 29.81
C PRO A 315 9.10 14.84 28.37
N GLN A 316 10.31 14.56 27.89
CA GLN A 316 10.53 13.93 26.59
C GLN A 316 9.69 12.66 26.49
N LEU A 317 9.12 12.40 25.30
CA LEU A 317 8.33 11.19 25.09
C LEU A 317 9.27 9.99 25.07
N LEU A 318 10.37 10.08 24.34
CA LEU A 318 11.44 9.09 24.27
C LEU A 318 12.72 9.72 24.83
N ASN A 319 13.25 9.19 25.93
CA ASN A 319 14.42 9.72 26.64
C ASN A 319 15.73 9.11 26.14
N HIS A 320 15.72 7.80 25.86
CA HIS A 320 16.92 6.99 25.59
C HIS A 320 17.09 6.63 24.11
N THR A 321 16.04 6.80 23.30
CA THR A 321 16.05 6.47 21.88
C THR A 321 16.83 7.49 21.03
N ASN A 322 17.65 7.00 20.09
CA ASN A 322 18.37 7.87 19.16
C ASN A 322 17.42 8.54 18.15
N PRO A 323 17.35 9.89 18.09
CA PRO A 323 16.41 10.61 17.21
C PRO A 323 16.61 10.33 15.72
N LEU A 324 17.86 10.14 15.27
CA LEU A 324 18.18 9.89 13.86
C LEU A 324 17.68 8.50 13.43
N LEU A 325 17.81 7.50 14.30
CA LEU A 325 17.33 6.15 14.02
C LEU A 325 15.80 6.10 13.97
N PHE A 326 15.12 6.85 14.86
CA PHE A 326 13.67 7.03 14.82
C PHE A 326 13.20 7.72 13.54
N TRP A 327 13.94 8.74 13.08
CA TRP A 327 13.66 9.42 11.81
C TRP A 327 13.80 8.47 10.61
N ILE A 328 14.86 7.66 10.55
CA ILE A 328 15.07 6.65 9.50
C ILE A 328 13.92 5.63 9.50
N PHE A 329 13.51 5.16 10.68
CA PHE A 329 12.40 4.23 10.83
C PHE A 329 11.10 4.76 10.23
N LEU A 330 10.70 5.99 10.60
CA LEU A 330 9.50 6.61 10.05
C LEU A 330 9.62 6.85 8.54
N MET A 331 10.79 7.28 8.05
CA MET A 331 11.00 7.50 6.62
C MET A 331 10.84 6.22 5.79
N ILE A 332 11.42 5.10 6.23
CA ILE A 332 11.30 3.80 5.54
C ILE A 332 9.86 3.32 5.55
N TYR A 333 9.17 3.46 6.70
CA TYR A 333 7.74 3.15 6.80
C TYR A 333 6.91 3.94 5.78
N MET A 334 7.18 5.24 5.61
CA MET A 334 6.46 6.05 4.63
C MET A 334 6.72 5.63 3.19
N VAL A 335 7.96 5.23 2.87
CA VAL A 335 8.29 4.69 1.55
C VAL A 335 7.48 3.41 1.29
N ALA A 336 7.44 2.48 2.25
CA ALA A 336 6.63 1.26 2.15
C ALA A 336 5.13 1.57 2.01
N GLY A 337 4.60 2.52 2.78
CA GLY A 337 3.22 2.98 2.68
C GLY A 337 2.86 3.58 1.31
N VAL A 338 3.79 4.31 0.68
CA VAL A 338 3.62 4.84 -0.69
C VAL A 338 3.54 3.71 -1.71
N PHE A 339 4.40 2.70 -1.61
CA PHE A 339 4.33 1.52 -2.49
C PHE A 339 3.03 0.75 -2.30
N PHE A 340 2.55 0.60 -1.07
CA PHE A 340 1.24 0.03 -0.77
C PHE A 340 0.10 0.82 -1.45
N CYS A 341 0.14 2.15 -1.37
CA CYS A 341 -0.81 3.01 -2.08
C CYS A 341 -0.76 2.83 -3.60
N PHE A 342 0.43 2.62 -4.18
CA PHE A 342 0.56 2.35 -5.60
C PHE A 342 -0.05 1.01 -6.00
N ALA A 343 0.18 -0.04 -5.21
CA ALA A 343 -0.43 -1.35 -5.40
C ALA A 343 -1.96 -1.23 -5.42
N ILE A 344 -2.56 -0.55 -4.44
CA ILE A 344 -4.01 -0.31 -4.41
C ILE A 344 -4.47 0.53 -5.60
N SER A 345 -3.78 1.63 -5.91
CA SER A 345 -4.17 2.53 -7.01
C SER A 345 -4.20 1.83 -8.37
N SER A 346 -3.34 0.83 -8.58
CA SER A 346 -3.25 0.10 -9.85
C SER A 346 -4.53 -0.68 -10.19
N LEU A 347 -5.27 -1.13 -9.16
CA LEU A 347 -6.51 -1.93 -9.29
C LEU A 347 -7.72 -1.11 -9.73
N PHE A 348 -7.72 0.21 -9.50
CA PHE A 348 -8.88 1.06 -9.75
C PHE A 348 -8.75 1.88 -11.04
N ASN A 349 -9.90 2.14 -11.66
CA ASN A 349 -10.02 3.01 -12.84
C ASN A 349 -10.78 4.31 -12.56
N ARG A 350 -11.51 4.42 -11.45
CA ARG A 350 -12.24 5.64 -11.06
C ARG A 350 -11.66 6.25 -9.77
N PRO A 351 -11.32 7.55 -9.74
CA PRO A 351 -10.57 8.15 -8.64
C PRO A 351 -11.36 8.26 -7.33
N LEU A 352 -12.68 8.49 -7.38
CA LEU A 352 -13.51 8.61 -6.18
C LEU A 352 -13.71 7.26 -5.46
N ILE A 353 -13.89 6.19 -6.23
CA ILE A 353 -14.02 4.82 -5.68
C ILE A 353 -12.69 4.39 -5.07
N ALA A 354 -11.58 4.67 -5.77
CA ALA A 354 -10.24 4.38 -5.27
C ALA A 354 -9.91 5.12 -3.97
N LEU A 355 -10.35 6.37 -3.85
CA LEU A 355 -10.19 7.17 -2.63
C LEU A 355 -10.88 6.48 -1.42
N ILE A 356 -12.17 6.18 -1.55
CA ILE A 356 -12.96 5.62 -0.45
C ILE A 356 -12.42 4.24 -0.07
N ILE A 357 -12.32 3.33 -1.04
CA ILE A 357 -11.88 1.94 -0.79
C ILE A 357 -10.40 1.90 -0.38
N GLY A 358 -9.55 2.75 -0.95
CA GLY A 358 -8.14 2.83 -0.58
C GLY A 358 -7.94 3.32 0.86
N SER A 359 -8.71 4.33 1.28
CA SER A 359 -8.66 4.84 2.65
C SER A 359 -9.19 3.83 3.67
N THR A 360 -10.23 3.07 3.34
CA THR A 360 -10.72 1.99 4.21
C THR A 360 -9.74 0.83 4.29
N LEU A 361 -9.15 0.41 3.17
CA LEU A 361 -8.09 -0.61 3.15
C LEU A 361 -6.89 -0.21 4.01
N TRP A 362 -6.48 1.06 3.97
CA TRP A 362 -5.43 1.58 4.85
C TRP A 362 -5.77 1.35 6.33
N CYS A 363 -6.96 1.76 6.79
CA CYS A 363 -7.37 1.53 8.17
C CYS A 363 -7.51 0.03 8.53
N LEU A 364 -8.00 -0.79 7.59
CA LEU A 364 -8.16 -2.24 7.79
C LEU A 364 -6.84 -2.96 8.04
N THR A 365 -5.74 -2.48 7.45
CA THR A 365 -4.41 -3.07 7.71
C THR A 365 -3.94 -2.92 9.16
N TYR A 366 -4.50 -1.97 9.92
CA TYR A 366 -4.25 -1.85 11.36
C TYR A 366 -5.20 -2.75 12.18
N THR A 367 -6.52 -2.69 11.90
CA THR A 367 -7.52 -3.33 12.76
C THR A 367 -7.62 -4.85 12.57
N LEU A 368 -7.49 -5.37 11.35
CA LEU A 368 -7.67 -6.79 11.08
C LEU A 368 -6.60 -7.66 11.77
N PRO A 369 -5.29 -7.38 11.63
CA PRO A 369 -4.29 -8.25 12.26
C PRO A 369 -4.38 -8.24 13.79
N GLN A 370 -4.77 -7.11 14.38
CA GLN A 370 -4.90 -6.98 15.83
C GLN A 370 -6.02 -7.85 16.40
N SER A 371 -7.13 -8.07 15.66
CA SER A 371 -8.22 -8.94 16.11
C SER A 371 -7.91 -10.43 15.92
N PHE A 372 -7.12 -10.79 14.90
CA PHE A 372 -6.76 -12.18 14.63
C PHE A 372 -5.58 -12.68 15.47
N ILE A 373 -4.66 -11.79 15.84
CA ILE A 373 -3.43 -12.21 16.54
C ILE A 373 -3.70 -12.37 18.03
N LYS A 374 -3.79 -13.64 18.43
CA LYS A 374 -3.75 -14.08 19.83
C LYS A 374 -2.32 -14.46 20.23
N SER A 375 -2.03 -14.50 21.53
CA SER A 375 -0.73 -14.93 22.08
C SER A 375 -0.31 -16.33 21.63
N THR A 376 -1.27 -17.18 21.25
CA THR A 376 -1.08 -18.56 20.77
C THR A 376 -0.78 -18.68 19.27
N THR A 377 -0.78 -17.58 18.52
CA THR A 377 -0.51 -17.61 17.08
C THR A 377 0.96 -17.89 16.78
N SER A 378 1.22 -18.70 15.74
CA SER A 378 2.59 -19.02 15.34
C SER A 378 3.33 -17.79 14.82
N ILE A 379 4.63 -17.74 15.06
CA ILE A 379 5.50 -16.65 14.59
C ILE A 379 5.43 -16.46 13.07
N GLN A 380 5.25 -17.55 12.31
CA GLN A 380 5.13 -17.51 10.85
C GLN A 380 3.90 -16.73 10.37
N ILE A 381 2.75 -16.96 11.00
CA ILE A 381 1.51 -16.22 10.69
C ILE A 381 1.69 -14.73 11.04
N GLN A 382 2.35 -14.44 12.16
CA GLN A 382 2.66 -13.07 12.55
C GLN A 382 3.62 -12.40 11.54
N THR A 383 4.64 -13.10 11.05
CA THR A 383 5.53 -12.57 9.99
C THR A 383 4.78 -12.30 8.69
N LEU A 384 3.80 -13.13 8.32
CA LEU A 384 2.98 -12.86 7.14
C LEU A 384 2.16 -11.57 7.33
N PHE A 385 1.58 -11.36 8.51
CA PHE A 385 0.86 -10.12 8.80
C PHE A 385 1.78 -8.89 8.84
N THR A 386 3.09 -9.04 9.14
CA THR A 386 4.04 -7.92 9.04
C THR A 386 4.26 -7.40 7.62
N LEU A 387 3.80 -8.09 6.56
CA LEU A 387 3.72 -7.50 5.22
C LEU A 387 2.75 -6.29 5.17
N LEU A 388 1.79 -6.21 6.11
CA LEU A 388 0.87 -5.09 6.20
C LEU A 388 1.54 -3.93 6.95
N PRO A 389 1.72 -2.76 6.30
CA PRO A 389 2.60 -1.71 6.81
C PRO A 389 2.17 -1.16 8.17
N ASN A 390 0.86 -0.95 8.37
CA ASN A 390 0.34 -0.42 9.63
C ASN A 390 0.49 -1.41 10.81
N PHE A 391 0.37 -2.71 10.55
CA PHE A 391 0.58 -3.73 11.58
C PHE A 391 2.06 -3.86 11.96
N ALA A 392 2.96 -3.81 10.98
CA ALA A 392 4.40 -3.81 11.22
C ALA A 392 4.83 -2.62 12.11
N VAL A 393 4.27 -1.43 11.88
CA VAL A 393 4.52 -0.25 12.71
C VAL A 393 4.02 -0.44 14.15
N THR A 394 2.84 -1.02 14.35
CA THR A 394 2.35 -1.31 15.71
C THR A 394 3.31 -2.23 16.47
N ARG A 395 3.84 -3.28 15.81
CA ARG A 395 4.84 -4.17 16.41
C ARG A 395 6.16 -3.46 16.70
N ALA A 396 6.59 -2.56 15.83
CA ALA A 396 7.80 -1.76 16.05
C ALA A 396 7.66 -0.84 17.26
N PHE A 397 6.51 -0.17 17.44
CA PHE A 397 6.30 0.66 18.62
C PHE A 397 6.28 -0.15 19.91
N ILE A 398 5.66 -1.33 19.94
CA ILE A 398 5.72 -2.20 21.12
C ILE A 398 7.18 -2.58 21.45
N ALA A 399 8.00 -2.89 20.44
CA ALA A 399 9.41 -3.19 20.63
C ALA A 399 10.21 -1.97 21.13
N ILE A 400 9.97 -0.78 20.58
CA ILE A 400 10.60 0.48 21.03
C ILE A 400 10.21 0.78 22.48
N SER A 401 8.93 0.58 22.85
CA SER A 401 8.44 0.76 24.22
C SER A 401 9.17 -0.15 25.21
N SER A 402 9.36 -1.43 24.86
CA SER A 402 10.08 -2.40 25.70
C SER A 402 11.55 -2.00 25.90
N LEU A 403 12.23 -1.46 24.88
CA LEU A 403 13.61 -0.98 25.01
C LEU A 403 13.72 0.30 25.84
N GLU A 404 12.72 1.19 25.73
CA GLU A 404 12.68 2.45 26.47
C GLU A 404 12.40 2.22 27.97
N THR A 405 11.52 1.28 28.32
CA THR A 405 11.24 0.91 29.73
C THR A 405 12.44 0.24 30.42
N GLN A 406 13.31 -0.42 29.65
CA GLN A 406 14.58 -0.98 30.13
C GLN A 406 15.69 0.09 30.30
N GLY A 407 15.46 1.34 29.90
CA GLY A 407 16.42 2.43 30.02
C GLY A 407 17.56 2.43 28.99
N VAL A 408 17.52 1.53 27.99
CA VAL A 408 18.53 1.47 26.90
C VAL A 408 18.06 2.25 25.67
N GLY A 409 16.75 2.22 25.38
CA GLY A 409 16.15 2.84 24.21
C GLY A 409 16.56 2.19 22.88
N LEU A 410 16.05 2.74 21.79
CA LEU A 410 16.43 2.30 20.44
C LEU A 410 17.77 2.91 20.04
N GLN A 411 18.81 2.08 20.04
CA GLN A 411 20.18 2.40 19.63
C GLN A 411 20.61 1.46 18.48
N PHE A 412 21.71 1.78 17.80
CA PHE A 412 22.24 0.91 16.75
C PHE A 412 22.69 -0.47 17.28
N SER A 413 23.13 -0.55 18.53
CA SER A 413 23.49 -1.79 19.22
C SER A 413 22.27 -2.65 19.56
N THR A 414 21.14 -2.04 19.90
CA THR A 414 19.89 -2.71 20.30
C THR A 414 18.92 -2.93 19.13
N LEU A 415 19.31 -2.62 17.89
CA LEU A 415 18.43 -2.72 16.74
C LEU A 415 17.88 -4.15 16.50
N PHE A 416 18.72 -5.16 16.75
CA PHE A 416 18.39 -6.58 16.55
C PHE A 416 18.05 -7.32 17.84
N THR A 417 18.01 -6.63 18.99
CA THR A 417 17.60 -7.26 20.25
C THR A 417 16.08 -7.33 20.33
N THR A 418 15.55 -8.49 20.70
CA THR A 418 14.11 -8.71 20.90
C THR A 418 13.69 -8.35 22.33
N GLY A 419 12.41 -8.04 22.53
CA GLY A 419 11.80 -7.96 23.85
C GLY A 419 11.80 -9.34 24.54
N LYS A 420 11.57 -9.36 25.85
CA LYS A 420 11.65 -10.58 26.68
C LYS A 420 10.47 -11.55 26.50
N GLY A 421 9.39 -11.13 25.85
CA GLY A 421 8.25 -11.95 25.47
C GLY A 421 8.53 -12.67 24.16
N GLY A 422 8.54 -14.01 24.19
CA GLY A 422 8.96 -14.91 23.10
C GLY A 422 8.24 -14.79 21.74
N ASN A 423 7.41 -13.77 21.53
CA ASN A 423 6.76 -13.41 20.26
C ASN A 423 7.03 -11.95 19.83
N SER A 424 8.11 -11.33 20.31
CA SER A 424 8.45 -9.94 19.96
C SER A 424 9.41 -9.88 18.76
N PHE A 425 9.03 -9.08 17.77
CA PHE A 425 9.91 -8.79 16.62
C PHE A 425 10.96 -7.75 17.01
N SER A 426 12.19 -7.92 16.54
CA SER A 426 13.20 -6.86 16.64
C SER A 426 12.88 -5.73 15.66
N VAL A 427 13.23 -4.49 16.03
CA VAL A 427 12.99 -3.31 15.17
C VAL A 427 13.76 -3.43 13.86
N GLY A 428 14.98 -3.99 13.89
CA GLY A 428 15.80 -4.27 12.71
C GLY A 428 15.14 -5.26 11.73
N PHE A 429 14.48 -6.30 12.24
CA PHE A 429 13.72 -7.22 11.40
C PHE A 429 12.56 -6.52 10.69
N ILE A 430 11.84 -5.64 11.41
CA ILE A 430 10.74 -4.86 10.83
C ILE A 430 11.23 -3.88 9.75
N LEU A 431 12.38 -3.23 9.96
CA LEU A 431 12.99 -2.38 8.92
C LEU A 431 13.34 -3.15 7.65
N MET A 432 13.90 -4.35 7.80
CA MET A 432 14.17 -5.23 6.66
C MET A 432 12.87 -5.63 5.96
N MET A 433 11.82 -5.90 6.72
CA MET A 433 10.50 -6.23 6.19
C MET A 433 9.91 -5.09 5.35
N PHE A 434 9.99 -3.83 5.80
CA PHE A 434 9.52 -2.68 4.99
C PHE A 434 10.23 -2.53 3.64
N ILE A 435 11.52 -2.90 3.58
CA ILE A 435 12.27 -2.89 2.31
C ILE A 435 11.73 -3.98 1.37
N ILE A 436 11.46 -5.17 1.92
CA ILE A 436 10.84 -6.28 1.18
C ILE A 436 9.44 -5.89 0.70
N ASP A 437 8.62 -5.29 1.56
CA ASP A 437 7.27 -4.81 1.23
C ASP A 437 7.29 -3.80 0.09
N SER A 438 8.22 -2.84 0.14
CA SER A 438 8.39 -1.83 -0.90
C SER A 438 8.66 -2.47 -2.26
N PHE A 439 9.52 -3.49 -2.30
CA PHE A 439 9.82 -4.24 -3.52
C PHE A 439 8.61 -5.06 -4.00
N LEU A 440 7.95 -5.79 -3.11
CA LEU A 440 6.79 -6.63 -3.44
C LEU A 440 5.62 -5.80 -3.95
N TYR A 441 5.25 -4.73 -3.25
CA TYR A 441 4.19 -3.82 -3.68
C TYR A 441 4.55 -3.06 -4.96
N GLY A 442 5.81 -2.68 -5.14
CA GLY A 442 6.30 -2.09 -6.39
C GLY A 442 6.15 -3.04 -7.58
N LEU A 443 6.55 -4.31 -7.41
CA LEU A 443 6.39 -5.35 -8.45
C LEU A 443 4.91 -5.59 -8.75
N PHE A 444 4.08 -5.70 -7.72
CA PHE A 444 2.64 -5.88 -7.86
C PHE A 444 1.99 -4.71 -8.60
N ALA A 445 2.31 -3.46 -8.21
CA ALA A 445 1.80 -2.26 -8.87
C ALA A 445 2.20 -2.21 -10.35
N TRP A 446 3.46 -2.52 -10.67
CA TRP A 446 3.94 -2.56 -12.06
C TRP A 446 3.30 -3.68 -12.88
N TYR A 447 3.08 -4.86 -12.28
CA TYR A 447 2.43 -6.00 -12.92
C TYR A 447 0.96 -5.69 -13.25
N ILE A 448 0.19 -5.23 -12.27
CA ILE A 448 -1.22 -4.90 -12.45
C ILE A 448 -1.40 -3.72 -13.40
N ASP A 449 -0.56 -2.67 -13.32
CA ASP A 449 -0.63 -1.53 -14.24
C ASP A 449 -0.33 -1.94 -15.69
N SER A 450 0.47 -3.00 -15.91
CA SER A 450 0.73 -3.54 -17.24
C SER A 450 -0.44 -4.35 -17.81
N ILE A 451 -1.22 -5.01 -16.96
CA ILE A 451 -2.39 -5.82 -17.36
C ILE A 451 -3.62 -4.93 -17.50
N MET A 452 -3.80 -3.99 -16.57
CA MET A 452 -4.96 -3.11 -16.46
C MET A 452 -4.53 -1.64 -16.53
N PRO A 453 -3.97 -1.15 -17.66
CA PRO A 453 -3.49 0.23 -17.78
C PRO A 453 -4.62 1.27 -17.82
N GLY A 454 -5.89 0.85 -17.95
CA GLY A 454 -7.06 1.72 -17.98
C GLY A 454 -7.67 1.85 -19.39
N LYS A 455 -8.54 2.85 -19.59
CA LYS A 455 -9.32 3.03 -20.83
C LYS A 455 -8.46 3.30 -22.08
N TYR A 456 -7.32 3.95 -21.90
CA TYR A 456 -6.49 4.47 -23.00
C TYR A 456 -5.19 3.69 -23.22
N GLY A 457 -4.87 2.76 -22.32
CA GLY A 457 -3.63 1.98 -22.38
C GLY A 457 -3.84 0.59 -22.99
N VAL A 458 -2.75 0.01 -23.50
CA VAL A 458 -2.78 -1.32 -24.12
C VAL A 458 -2.53 -2.41 -23.08
N ALA A 459 -3.57 -3.17 -22.74
CA ALA A 459 -3.47 -4.28 -21.80
C ALA A 459 -2.54 -5.38 -22.34
N LYS A 460 -1.53 -5.77 -21.54
CA LYS A 460 -0.73 -6.97 -21.81
C LYS A 460 -1.50 -8.22 -21.35
N PRO A 461 -1.31 -9.38 -22.00
CA PRO A 461 -1.91 -10.62 -21.54
C PRO A 461 -1.37 -11.00 -20.15
N PHE A 462 -2.20 -11.64 -19.32
CA PHE A 462 -1.86 -12.05 -17.95
C PHE A 462 -0.54 -12.86 -17.91
N ASN A 463 -0.35 -13.78 -18.86
CA ASN A 463 0.86 -14.63 -18.95
C ASN A 463 2.05 -13.96 -19.67
N PHE A 464 2.11 -12.62 -19.75
CA PHE A 464 3.22 -11.93 -20.44
C PHE A 464 4.61 -12.36 -19.93
N PHE A 465 4.72 -12.72 -18.66
CA PHE A 465 5.96 -13.23 -18.06
C PHE A 465 6.38 -14.63 -18.55
N CYS A 466 5.42 -15.53 -18.80
CA CYS A 466 5.71 -16.91 -19.21
C CYS A 466 5.77 -17.07 -20.74
N LYS A 467 5.54 -16.02 -21.52
CA LYS A 467 5.77 -16.05 -22.96
C LYS A 467 7.25 -15.78 -23.22
N TRP A 468 8.03 -16.86 -23.25
CA TRP A 468 9.32 -16.88 -23.95
C TRP A 468 9.11 -16.28 -25.35
N PRO A 469 10.03 -15.46 -25.91
CA PRO A 469 9.90 -15.00 -27.28
C PRO A 469 9.80 -16.24 -28.17
N LYS A 470 8.58 -16.60 -28.58
CA LYS A 470 8.41 -17.52 -29.69
C LYS A 470 9.07 -16.81 -30.85
N SER A 471 10.18 -17.39 -31.29
CA SER A 471 10.79 -17.18 -32.59
C SER A 471 9.73 -16.69 -33.57
N LYS A 472 9.95 -15.50 -34.14
CA LYS A 472 9.22 -15.02 -35.32
C LYS A 472 9.54 -15.99 -36.47
N THR A 473 8.88 -17.13 -36.48
CA THR A 473 8.88 -18.12 -37.55
C THR A 473 7.43 -18.50 -37.79
N GLU A 474 6.66 -17.54 -38.28
CA GLU A 474 5.61 -17.85 -39.24
C GLU A 474 6.07 -17.25 -40.54
N ASN A 475 6.26 -18.13 -41.52
CA ASN A 475 6.88 -17.87 -42.80
C ASN A 475 6.33 -16.59 -43.43
N ASN A 476 7.25 -15.72 -43.84
CA ASN A 476 6.99 -14.64 -44.79
C ASN A 476 6.45 -15.26 -46.09
N VAL A 477 5.16 -15.58 -46.13
CA VAL A 477 4.44 -15.55 -47.39
C VAL A 477 4.27 -14.07 -47.69
N MET A 478 5.27 -13.49 -48.36
CA MET A 478 5.03 -12.37 -49.25
C MET A 478 3.97 -12.85 -50.23
N VAL A 479 2.70 -12.66 -49.89
CA VAL A 479 1.66 -12.63 -50.92
C VAL A 479 2.05 -11.43 -51.77
N PRO A 480 2.45 -11.64 -53.04
CA PRO A 480 2.70 -10.51 -53.91
C PRO A 480 1.38 -9.76 -53.97
N ILE A 481 1.41 -8.50 -53.54
CA ILE A 481 0.27 -7.61 -53.68
C ILE A 481 -0.01 -7.58 -55.17
N THR A 482 -1.07 -8.27 -55.59
CA THR A 482 -1.72 -8.02 -56.87
C THR A 482 -1.90 -6.51 -56.94
N LYS A 483 -1.33 -5.89 -57.97
CA LYS A 483 -1.63 -4.53 -58.42
C LYS A 483 -3.15 -4.40 -58.59
N SER A 484 -3.90 -4.25 -57.50
CA SER A 484 -5.35 -4.16 -57.53
C SER A 484 -5.69 -2.69 -57.76
N ASN A 485 -6.01 -2.40 -59.01
CA ASN A 485 -6.63 -1.18 -59.52
C ASN A 485 -5.80 0.11 -59.37
N SER A 486 -4.79 0.27 -60.23
CA SER A 486 -4.12 1.57 -60.48
C SER A 486 -5.07 2.71 -60.83
N LYS A 487 -6.33 2.42 -61.24
CA LYS A 487 -7.34 3.44 -61.53
C LYS A 487 -7.80 4.24 -60.31
N LEU A 488 -7.67 3.72 -59.08
CA LEU A 488 -8.21 4.35 -57.86
C LEU A 488 -7.11 4.96 -56.95
N PHE A 489 -5.85 4.84 -57.37
CA PHE A 489 -4.69 5.35 -56.65
C PHE A 489 -3.96 6.33 -57.57
N GLU A 490 -3.94 7.61 -57.19
CA GLU A 490 -3.23 8.65 -57.93
C GLU A 490 -1.71 8.55 -57.65
N GLU A 491 -0.92 8.40 -58.70
CA GLU A 491 0.55 8.44 -58.59
C GLU A 491 1.01 9.82 -58.07
N PRO A 492 2.04 9.87 -57.22
CA PRO A 492 2.58 11.14 -56.74
C PRO A 492 3.26 11.94 -57.85
N PRO A 493 3.17 13.28 -57.84
CA PRO A 493 4.00 14.09 -58.71
C PRO A 493 5.49 13.91 -58.37
N ASN A 494 6.35 13.96 -59.39
CA ASN A 494 7.79 13.62 -59.31
C ASN A 494 8.61 14.40 -58.25
N ASN A 495 8.05 15.45 -57.64
CA ASN A 495 8.71 16.34 -56.69
C ASN A 495 8.33 16.11 -55.22
N CYS A 496 7.59 15.05 -54.90
CA CYS A 496 7.12 14.79 -53.53
C CYS A 496 8.02 13.78 -52.78
N GLU A 497 8.70 14.25 -51.73
CA GLU A 497 9.42 13.37 -50.81
C GLU A 497 8.47 12.66 -49.85
N ILE A 498 8.66 11.36 -49.66
CA ILE A 498 7.91 10.56 -48.69
C ILE A 498 8.44 10.83 -47.27
N GLY A 499 7.56 11.26 -46.37
CA GLY A 499 7.86 11.40 -44.94
C GLY A 499 7.68 10.07 -44.19
N ILE A 500 6.51 9.46 -44.33
CA ILE A 500 6.17 8.16 -43.72
C ILE A 500 5.58 7.25 -44.79
N SER A 501 6.09 6.02 -44.92
CA SER A 501 5.55 4.99 -45.80
C SER A 501 4.99 3.84 -44.98
N VAL A 502 3.71 3.51 -45.18
CA VAL A 502 3.03 2.39 -44.53
C VAL A 502 2.87 1.28 -45.56
N GLN A 503 3.45 0.11 -45.28
CA GLN A 503 3.51 -1.01 -46.23
C GLN A 503 2.86 -2.26 -45.64
N ASN A 504 1.82 -2.73 -46.34
CA ASN A 504 1.04 -3.93 -46.05
C ASN A 504 0.68 -4.05 -44.56
N LEU A 505 0.13 -2.99 -43.98
CA LEU A 505 -0.14 -2.94 -42.54
C LEU A 505 -1.34 -3.80 -42.17
N HIS A 506 -1.16 -4.69 -41.19
CA HIS A 506 -2.24 -5.51 -40.63
C HIS A 506 -2.32 -5.37 -39.12
N LYS A 507 -3.55 -5.34 -38.59
CA LYS A 507 -3.82 -5.43 -37.17
C LYS A 507 -5.00 -6.34 -36.90
N ARG A 508 -4.73 -7.45 -36.22
CA ARG A 508 -5.73 -8.46 -35.86
C ARG A 508 -6.02 -8.44 -34.36
N TYR A 509 -7.31 -8.40 -34.00
CA TYR A 509 -7.80 -8.60 -32.64
C TYR A 509 -8.65 -9.88 -32.60
N GLY A 510 -8.10 -10.96 -32.04
CA GLY A 510 -8.72 -12.29 -32.12
C GLY A 510 -8.87 -12.73 -33.58
N ASN A 511 -10.11 -12.89 -34.03
CA ASN A 511 -10.44 -13.25 -35.41
C ASN A 511 -10.78 -12.05 -36.31
N PHE A 512 -10.85 -10.84 -35.75
CA PHE A 512 -11.24 -9.63 -36.47
C PHE A 512 -10.00 -8.85 -36.96
N TYR A 513 -9.95 -8.53 -38.26
CA TYR A 513 -8.94 -7.64 -38.83
C TYR A 513 -9.44 -6.20 -38.78
N ALA A 514 -8.93 -5.42 -37.82
CA ALA A 514 -9.23 -3.98 -37.74
C ALA A 514 -8.49 -3.18 -38.82
N VAL A 515 -7.32 -3.66 -39.26
CA VAL A 515 -6.55 -3.14 -40.39
C VAL A 515 -6.08 -4.33 -41.20
N ASN A 516 -6.29 -4.31 -42.52
CA ASN A 516 -6.13 -5.46 -43.41
C ASN A 516 -5.40 -5.10 -44.71
N GLY A 517 -4.07 -4.98 -44.65
CA GLY A 517 -3.22 -4.73 -45.82
C GLY A 517 -3.27 -3.28 -46.29
N VAL A 518 -3.19 -2.34 -45.35
CA VAL A 518 -3.15 -0.91 -45.67
C VAL A 518 -1.79 -0.53 -46.22
N ASN A 519 -1.79 0.07 -47.42
CA ASN A 519 -0.66 0.76 -48.01
C ASN A 519 -0.99 2.25 -48.07
N LEU A 520 -0.15 3.10 -47.50
CA LEU A 520 -0.38 4.53 -47.43
C LEU A 520 0.94 5.28 -47.29
N ASP A 521 1.21 6.20 -48.23
CA ASP A 521 2.35 7.11 -48.14
C ASP A 521 1.90 8.50 -47.69
N LEU A 522 2.67 9.12 -46.80
CA LEU A 522 2.48 10.47 -46.29
C LEU A 522 3.65 11.33 -46.78
N TYR A 523 3.36 12.31 -47.63
CA TYR A 523 4.37 13.17 -48.24
C TYR A 523 4.72 14.37 -47.38
N LYS A 524 5.98 14.79 -47.42
CA LYS A 524 6.47 15.95 -46.67
C LYS A 524 5.76 17.23 -47.11
N GLY A 525 5.37 18.06 -46.15
CA GLY A 525 4.69 19.33 -46.41
C GLY A 525 3.25 19.21 -46.91
N GLN A 526 2.67 18.00 -46.98
CA GLN A 526 1.30 17.79 -47.40
C GLN A 526 0.39 17.40 -46.23
N ILE A 527 -0.90 17.69 -46.40
CA ILE A 527 -1.96 17.25 -45.52
C ILE A 527 -2.64 16.02 -46.15
N THR A 528 -2.49 14.86 -45.52
CA THR A 528 -3.20 13.65 -45.89
C THR A 528 -4.42 13.47 -44.99
N ALA A 529 -5.61 13.43 -45.59
CA ALA A 529 -6.86 13.16 -44.90
C ALA A 529 -7.25 11.68 -45.03
N LEU A 530 -7.29 10.96 -43.91
CA LEU A 530 -7.82 9.59 -43.84
C LEU A 530 -9.32 9.66 -43.53
N LEU A 531 -10.13 9.54 -44.58
CA LEU A 531 -11.59 9.62 -44.55
C LEU A 531 -12.20 8.22 -44.43
N GLY A 532 -13.30 8.10 -43.70
CA GLY A 532 -14.09 6.86 -43.62
C GLY A 532 -15.16 6.95 -42.56
N HIS A 533 -16.08 5.98 -42.51
CA HIS A 533 -17.08 5.92 -41.45
C HIS A 533 -16.46 5.47 -40.10
N ASN A 534 -17.25 5.49 -39.03
CA ASN A 534 -16.82 4.96 -37.73
C ASN A 534 -16.67 3.43 -37.79
N GLY A 535 -15.56 2.90 -37.29
CA GLY A 535 -15.25 1.46 -37.39
C GLY A 535 -14.52 1.05 -38.68
N ALA A 536 -14.22 1.97 -39.60
CA ALA A 536 -13.46 1.67 -40.82
C ALA A 536 -11.99 1.27 -40.59
N GLY A 537 -11.45 1.53 -39.39
CA GLY A 537 -10.06 1.21 -39.01
C GLY A 537 -9.13 2.41 -38.83
N LYS A 538 -9.61 3.64 -39.08
CA LYS A 538 -8.82 4.90 -39.05
C LYS A 538 -7.99 5.07 -37.77
N THR A 539 -8.64 5.07 -36.61
CA THR A 539 -8.00 5.23 -35.30
C THR A 539 -7.02 4.09 -34.99
N THR A 540 -7.28 2.89 -35.50
CA THR A 540 -6.35 1.76 -35.32
C THR A 540 -5.09 1.97 -36.15
N THR A 541 -5.22 2.36 -37.42
CA THR A 541 -4.09 2.74 -38.28
C THR A 541 -3.28 3.88 -37.66
N MET A 542 -3.95 4.93 -37.20
CA MET A 542 -3.38 6.08 -36.49
C MET A 542 -2.55 5.67 -35.27
N SER A 543 -3.11 4.78 -34.44
CA SER A 543 -2.47 4.29 -33.22
C SER A 543 -1.24 3.41 -33.52
N ILE A 544 -1.22 2.74 -34.66
CA ILE A 544 -0.04 1.97 -35.08
C ILE A 544 1.06 2.92 -35.60
N ILE A 545 0.70 3.91 -36.43
CA ILE A 545 1.65 4.91 -36.94
C ILE A 545 2.27 5.73 -35.80
N THR A 546 1.50 6.09 -34.78
CA THR A 546 1.99 6.82 -33.59
C THR A 546 2.84 5.94 -32.65
N GLY A 547 2.92 4.63 -32.91
CA GLY A 547 3.66 3.68 -32.09
C GLY A 547 3.02 3.40 -30.73
N LEU A 548 1.70 3.61 -30.61
CA LEU A 548 0.88 3.14 -29.48
C LEU A 548 0.63 1.64 -29.56
N PHE A 549 0.37 1.12 -30.76
CA PHE A 549 0.24 -0.30 -31.04
C PHE A 549 1.36 -0.79 -31.96
N SER A 550 1.88 -1.98 -31.69
CA SER A 550 2.67 -2.71 -32.69
C SER A 550 1.74 -3.32 -33.74
N PRO A 551 2.13 -3.32 -35.03
CA PRO A 551 1.42 -4.03 -36.07
C PRO A 551 1.45 -5.54 -35.83
N THR A 552 0.47 -6.26 -36.37
CA THR A 552 0.51 -7.74 -36.44
C THR A 552 1.41 -8.18 -37.59
N TYR A 553 1.27 -7.54 -38.75
CA TYR A 553 2.13 -7.70 -39.93
C TYR A 553 2.31 -6.35 -40.64
N GLY A 554 3.32 -6.26 -41.50
CA GLY A 554 3.66 -5.03 -42.24
C GLY A 554 4.73 -4.19 -41.55
N THR A 555 5.20 -3.17 -42.26
CA THR A 555 6.28 -2.28 -41.84
C THR A 555 5.88 -0.82 -42.03
N ILE A 556 6.42 0.06 -41.20
CA ILE A 556 6.23 1.51 -41.32
C ILE A 556 7.60 2.14 -41.37
N ASN A 557 7.92 2.82 -42.46
CA ASN A 557 9.22 3.46 -42.65
C ASN A 557 9.09 4.97 -42.44
N PHE A 558 9.96 5.54 -41.63
CA PHE A 558 10.12 6.98 -41.43
C PHE A 558 11.51 7.40 -41.90
N ASN A 559 11.58 8.34 -42.86
CA ASN A 559 12.85 8.76 -43.50
C ASN A 559 13.72 7.59 -43.99
N GLY A 560 13.11 6.51 -44.50
CA GLY A 560 13.81 5.34 -45.02
C GLY A 560 14.19 4.28 -43.98
N ASN A 561 14.01 4.54 -42.68
CA ASN A 561 14.27 3.57 -41.61
C ASN A 561 12.97 3.01 -41.03
N ASP A 562 12.97 1.75 -40.58
CA ASP A 562 11.80 1.16 -39.91
C ASP A 562 11.51 1.90 -38.58
N LEU A 563 10.28 2.38 -38.42
CA LEU A 563 9.82 3.19 -37.29
C LEU A 563 10.02 2.49 -35.95
N PHE A 564 9.79 1.18 -35.91
CA PHE A 564 9.90 0.39 -34.67
C PHE A 564 11.35 0.11 -34.26
N SER A 565 12.33 0.34 -35.14
CA SER A 565 13.75 0.21 -34.81
C SER A 565 14.26 1.38 -33.96
N ASN A 566 13.77 2.60 -34.21
CA ASN A 566 14.18 3.81 -33.48
C ASN A 566 13.00 4.73 -33.15
N ILE A 567 12.06 4.21 -32.36
CA ILE A 567 10.79 4.90 -32.04
C ILE A 567 10.98 6.21 -31.25
N ASP A 568 12.08 6.34 -30.51
CA ASP A 568 12.35 7.52 -29.69
C ASP A 568 12.70 8.74 -30.54
N ASP A 569 13.38 8.56 -31.69
CA ASP A 569 13.66 9.62 -32.66
C ASP A 569 12.38 10.09 -33.37
N PHE A 570 11.52 9.14 -33.76
CA PHE A 570 10.21 9.44 -34.32
C PHE A 570 9.33 10.23 -33.34
N ARG A 571 9.28 9.81 -32.07
CA ARG A 571 8.47 10.47 -31.03
C ARG A 571 8.94 11.89 -30.70
N GLN A 572 10.22 12.21 -30.85
CA GLN A 572 10.72 13.58 -30.67
C GLN A 572 10.19 14.53 -31.75
N ASN A 573 10.04 14.02 -32.99
CA ASN A 573 9.57 14.80 -34.14
C ASN A 573 8.04 14.76 -34.33
N LEU A 574 7.32 14.03 -33.46
CA LEU A 574 5.87 13.80 -33.55
C LEU A 574 5.07 14.77 -32.67
N GLY A 575 4.05 15.39 -33.25
CA GLY A 575 2.93 16.02 -32.55
C GLY A 575 1.69 15.14 -32.68
N LEU A 576 1.04 14.81 -31.56
CA LEU A 576 -0.17 14.00 -31.55
C LEU A 576 -1.33 14.76 -30.88
N CYS A 577 -2.44 14.91 -31.60
CA CYS A 577 -3.72 15.31 -31.03
C CYS A 577 -4.67 14.10 -31.06
N PRO A 578 -4.90 13.41 -29.93
CA PRO A 578 -5.79 12.25 -29.87
C PRO A 578 -7.27 12.64 -30.00
N GLN A 579 -8.17 11.69 -30.26
CA GLN A 579 -9.62 11.95 -30.38
C GLN A 579 -10.22 12.56 -29.10
N HIS A 580 -9.84 12.02 -27.94
CA HIS A 580 -10.28 12.54 -26.64
C HIS A 580 -9.27 13.54 -26.05
N ASN A 581 -9.75 14.56 -25.35
CA ASN A 581 -8.89 15.58 -24.73
C ASN A 581 -8.17 15.03 -23.48
N LEU A 582 -6.96 14.47 -23.67
CA LEU A 582 -6.11 13.94 -22.60
C LEU A 582 -5.40 15.08 -21.85
N LEU A 583 -6.11 15.75 -20.95
CA LEU A 583 -5.62 16.95 -20.24
C LEU A 583 -5.64 16.77 -18.72
N PHE A 584 -4.72 17.44 -18.02
CA PHE A 584 -4.75 17.51 -16.56
C PHE A 584 -5.85 18.47 -16.10
N SER A 585 -6.82 17.98 -15.34
CA SER A 585 -7.94 18.77 -14.80
C SER A 585 -7.48 19.95 -13.92
N TYR A 586 -6.32 19.82 -13.28
CA TYR A 586 -5.84 20.68 -12.20
C TYR A 586 -4.71 21.64 -12.59
N LEU A 587 -4.21 21.58 -13.84
CA LEU A 587 -3.22 22.53 -14.35
C LEU A 587 -3.91 23.63 -15.17
N THR A 588 -3.26 24.79 -15.32
CA THR A 588 -3.74 25.85 -16.21
C THR A 588 -3.36 25.58 -17.65
N THR A 589 -4.03 26.26 -18.58
CA THR A 589 -3.71 26.20 -20.02
C THR A 589 -2.23 26.47 -20.31
N LEU A 590 -1.64 27.52 -19.72
CA LEU A 590 -0.22 27.81 -19.91
C LEU A 590 0.69 26.77 -19.25
N ASP A 591 0.36 26.29 -18.05
CA ASP A 591 1.16 25.28 -17.35
C ASP A 591 1.21 23.96 -18.14
N HIS A 592 0.15 23.61 -18.87
CA HIS A 592 0.16 22.46 -19.79
C HIS A 592 1.20 22.61 -20.89
N LEU A 593 1.24 23.76 -21.57
CA LEU A 593 2.18 23.99 -22.66
C LEU A 593 3.62 24.08 -22.16
N ILE A 594 3.83 24.69 -20.99
CA ILE A 594 5.14 24.67 -20.33
C ILE A 594 5.55 23.23 -20.00
N PHE A 595 4.66 22.44 -19.40
CA PHE A 595 4.94 21.04 -19.03
C PHE A 595 5.35 20.20 -20.23
N PHE A 596 4.52 20.18 -21.28
CA PHE A 596 4.79 19.38 -22.48
C PHE A 596 5.97 19.92 -23.31
N GLY A 597 6.19 21.25 -23.31
CA GLY A 597 7.37 21.84 -23.92
C GLY A 597 8.66 21.44 -23.24
N MET A 598 8.69 21.50 -21.90
CA MET A 598 9.84 21.00 -21.15
C MET A 598 10.03 19.49 -21.31
N LEU A 599 8.94 18.74 -21.49
CA LEU A 599 9.01 17.30 -21.75
C LEU A 599 9.67 16.97 -23.10
N LYS A 600 9.41 17.80 -24.11
CA LYS A 600 10.10 17.77 -25.42
C LYS A 600 11.52 18.34 -25.38
N GLY A 601 12.00 18.80 -24.23
CA GLY A 601 13.38 19.24 -24.02
C GLY A 601 13.60 20.76 -24.06
N LEU A 602 12.53 21.56 -24.20
CA LEU A 602 12.64 23.02 -24.18
C LEU A 602 12.98 23.53 -22.76
N PRO A 603 13.90 24.51 -22.64
CA PRO A 603 14.06 25.26 -21.41
C PRO A 603 12.77 25.91 -20.91
N LEU A 604 12.61 26.09 -19.60
CA LEU A 604 11.39 26.67 -19.00
C LEU A 604 11.01 28.03 -19.63
N LYS A 605 12.00 28.89 -19.91
CA LYS A 605 11.77 30.22 -20.50
C LYS A 605 11.24 30.13 -21.94
N THR A 606 11.82 29.26 -22.77
CA THR A 606 11.42 29.08 -24.17
C THR A 606 10.07 28.36 -24.26
N ALA A 607 9.85 27.34 -23.43
CA ALA A 607 8.55 26.65 -23.33
C ALA A 607 7.42 27.63 -22.95
N LYS A 608 7.71 28.61 -22.09
CA LYS A 608 6.73 29.65 -21.72
C LYS A 608 6.46 30.64 -22.86
N SER A 609 7.49 31.11 -23.56
CA SER A 609 7.31 32.04 -24.69
C SER A 609 6.56 31.36 -25.84
N GLU A 610 6.93 30.13 -26.16
CA GLU A 610 6.28 29.33 -27.20
C GLU A 610 4.83 28.99 -26.81
N GLY A 611 4.59 28.61 -25.55
CA GLY A 611 3.23 28.39 -25.05
C GLY A 611 2.35 29.63 -25.20
N LEU A 612 2.87 30.82 -24.87
CA LEU A 612 2.12 32.08 -25.07
C LEU A 612 1.86 32.37 -26.55
N HIS A 613 2.83 32.10 -27.42
CA HIS A 613 2.67 32.24 -28.87
C HIS A 613 1.56 31.31 -29.40
N LEU A 614 1.58 30.03 -29.03
CA LEU A 614 0.56 29.05 -29.42
C LEU A 614 -0.84 29.41 -28.89
N LEU A 615 -0.95 29.90 -27.65
CA LEU A 615 -2.23 30.36 -27.12
C LEU A 615 -2.77 31.59 -27.87
N LYS A 616 -1.89 32.47 -28.35
CA LYS A 616 -2.25 33.62 -29.19
C LYS A 616 -2.73 33.14 -30.57
N LEU A 617 -1.99 32.22 -31.18
CA LEU A 617 -2.30 31.62 -32.49
C LEU A 617 -3.67 30.90 -32.49
N LEU A 618 -4.01 30.23 -31.38
CA LEU A 618 -5.28 29.52 -31.20
C LEU A 618 -6.40 30.37 -30.59
N ASN A 619 -6.22 31.69 -30.50
CA ASN A 619 -7.21 32.62 -29.97
C ASN A 619 -7.74 32.28 -28.54
N ILE A 620 -6.90 31.65 -27.70
CA ILE A 620 -7.23 31.26 -26.31
C ILE A 620 -6.33 31.94 -25.26
N LEU A 621 -5.55 32.94 -25.65
CA LEU A 621 -4.62 33.67 -24.79
C LEU A 621 -5.27 34.31 -23.56
N LYS A 622 -6.51 34.80 -23.68
CA LYS A 622 -7.28 35.38 -22.57
C LYS A 622 -7.48 34.38 -21.41
N LYS A 623 -7.44 33.08 -21.71
CA LYS A 623 -7.65 31.97 -20.77
C LYS A 623 -6.35 31.33 -20.27
N LYS A 624 -5.18 31.97 -20.48
CA LYS A 624 -3.84 31.41 -20.15
C LYS A 624 -3.63 30.99 -18.68
N ASN A 625 -4.33 31.65 -17.75
CA ASN A 625 -4.21 31.40 -16.31
C ASN A 625 -5.39 30.61 -15.75
N GLU A 626 -6.34 30.21 -16.59
CA GLU A 626 -7.52 29.49 -16.17
C GLU A 626 -7.26 27.97 -16.12
N LEU A 627 -7.87 27.29 -15.16
CA LEU A 627 -7.79 25.84 -15.03
C LEU A 627 -8.49 25.17 -16.21
N VAL A 628 -7.90 24.08 -16.71
CA VAL A 628 -8.47 23.35 -17.84
C VAL A 628 -9.88 22.82 -17.56
N SER A 629 -10.19 22.49 -16.30
CA SER A 629 -11.54 22.08 -15.91
C SER A 629 -12.63 23.10 -16.26
N LYS A 630 -12.32 24.39 -16.27
CA LYS A 630 -13.26 25.50 -16.56
C LYS A 630 -13.38 25.86 -18.05
N LEU A 631 -12.56 25.27 -18.92
CA LEU A 631 -12.62 25.53 -20.36
C LEU A 631 -13.82 24.84 -21.02
N SER A 632 -14.37 25.45 -22.07
CA SER A 632 -15.36 24.83 -22.95
C SER A 632 -14.76 23.63 -23.72
N GLY A 633 -15.60 22.77 -24.28
CA GLY A 633 -15.16 21.63 -25.09
C GLY A 633 -14.25 22.04 -26.25
N GLY A 634 -14.66 23.05 -27.03
CA GLY A 634 -13.86 23.60 -28.14
C GLY A 634 -12.53 24.21 -27.67
N MET A 635 -12.50 24.91 -26.53
CA MET A 635 -11.24 25.44 -25.97
C MET A 635 -10.30 24.34 -25.50
N LYS A 636 -10.82 23.25 -24.91
CA LYS A 636 -10.03 22.06 -24.57
C LYS A 636 -9.45 21.41 -25.82
N ARG A 637 -10.21 21.40 -26.92
CA ARG A 637 -9.76 20.88 -28.21
C ARG A 637 -8.63 21.72 -28.80
N LYS A 638 -8.78 23.06 -28.80
CA LYS A 638 -7.71 24.00 -29.19
C LYS A 638 -6.46 23.80 -28.32
N LEU A 639 -6.60 23.62 -27.01
CA LEU A 639 -5.46 23.31 -26.13
C LEU A 639 -4.80 21.96 -26.47
N SER A 640 -5.58 20.92 -26.80
CA SER A 640 -5.02 19.62 -27.23
C SER A 640 -4.19 19.77 -28.51
N LEU A 641 -4.68 20.57 -29.48
CA LEU A 641 -3.90 20.91 -30.67
C LEU A 641 -2.64 21.71 -30.31
N ALA A 642 -2.73 22.66 -29.39
CA ALA A 642 -1.57 23.41 -28.91
C ALA A 642 -0.48 22.47 -28.36
N ILE A 643 -0.86 21.49 -27.52
CA ILE A 643 0.07 20.50 -26.96
C ILE A 643 0.73 19.67 -28.07
N ALA A 644 -0.01 19.31 -29.12
CA ALA A 644 0.55 18.61 -30.27
C ALA A 644 1.61 19.46 -30.98
N LEU A 645 1.37 20.77 -31.14
CA LEU A 645 2.23 21.72 -31.86
C LEU A 645 3.45 22.21 -31.07
N VAL A 646 3.45 22.11 -29.73
CA VAL A 646 4.59 22.52 -28.90
C VAL A 646 5.85 21.73 -29.30
N GLY A 647 7.00 22.40 -29.31
CA GLY A 647 8.31 21.83 -29.67
C GLY A 647 8.52 21.67 -31.18
N ASP A 648 7.76 22.41 -31.99
CA ASP A 648 7.83 22.45 -33.45
C ASP A 648 7.98 21.07 -34.14
N PRO A 649 6.97 20.18 -34.02
CA PRO A 649 7.06 18.85 -34.60
C PRO A 649 7.02 18.91 -36.14
N LYS A 650 7.84 18.07 -36.79
CA LYS A 650 7.86 17.92 -38.26
C LYS A 650 6.67 17.11 -38.78
N ILE A 651 6.16 16.21 -37.94
CA ILE A 651 5.01 15.35 -38.23
C ILE A 651 3.89 15.65 -37.25
N LEU A 652 2.71 15.93 -37.76
CA LEU A 652 1.53 16.18 -36.96
C LEU A 652 0.45 15.14 -37.28
N ILE A 653 0.01 14.42 -36.27
CA ILE A 653 -1.02 13.38 -36.36
C ILE A 653 -2.24 13.84 -35.55
N LEU A 654 -3.36 14.07 -36.22
CA LEU A 654 -4.58 14.66 -35.64
C LEU A 654 -5.78 13.73 -35.80
N ASP A 655 -6.25 13.17 -34.70
CA ASP A 655 -7.36 12.22 -34.71
C ASP A 655 -8.70 12.93 -34.47
N GLU A 656 -9.47 13.12 -35.54
CA GLU A 656 -10.75 13.88 -35.57
C GLU A 656 -10.67 15.28 -34.93
N PRO A 657 -9.75 16.17 -35.36
CA PRO A 657 -9.42 17.42 -34.67
C PRO A 657 -10.62 18.36 -34.43
N THR A 658 -11.61 18.37 -35.31
CA THR A 658 -12.72 19.34 -35.26
C THR A 658 -14.05 18.75 -34.73
N SER A 659 -14.04 17.48 -34.30
CA SER A 659 -15.21 16.82 -33.74
C SER A 659 -15.70 17.52 -32.46
N GLY A 660 -17.00 17.81 -32.39
CA GLY A 660 -17.62 18.48 -31.25
C GLY A 660 -17.31 19.98 -31.09
N MET A 661 -16.73 20.62 -32.12
CA MET A 661 -16.52 22.08 -32.18
C MET A 661 -17.66 22.79 -32.92
N ASP A 662 -17.93 24.02 -32.52
CA ASP A 662 -18.83 24.95 -33.23
C ASP A 662 -18.27 25.30 -34.63
N PRO A 663 -19.14 25.67 -35.61
CA PRO A 663 -18.73 25.93 -36.98
C PRO A 663 -17.65 27.02 -37.13
N GLU A 664 -17.70 28.07 -36.30
CA GLU A 664 -16.72 29.15 -36.31
C GLU A 664 -15.35 28.65 -35.87
N SER A 665 -15.27 28.00 -34.71
CA SER A 665 -14.03 27.43 -34.20
C SER A 665 -13.46 26.32 -35.11
N ARG A 666 -14.31 25.60 -35.85
CA ARG A 666 -13.88 24.63 -36.86
C ARG A 666 -13.14 25.31 -38.01
N ARG A 667 -13.70 26.40 -38.55
CA ARG A 667 -13.07 27.18 -39.62
C ARG A 667 -11.73 27.77 -39.18
N GLU A 668 -11.67 28.35 -37.98
CA GLU A 668 -10.41 28.84 -37.41
C GLU A 668 -9.35 27.73 -37.32
N MET A 669 -9.76 26.50 -36.94
CA MET A 669 -8.85 25.36 -36.88
C MET A 669 -8.40 24.92 -38.28
N TRP A 670 -9.29 24.95 -39.27
CA TRP A 670 -8.95 24.64 -40.65
C TRP A 670 -7.94 25.63 -41.23
N ASP A 671 -8.18 26.94 -41.07
CA ASP A 671 -7.27 27.99 -41.51
C ASP A 671 -5.88 27.83 -40.87
N LEU A 672 -5.85 27.47 -39.58
CA LEU A 672 -4.60 27.18 -38.89
C LEU A 672 -3.87 25.96 -39.46
N LEU A 673 -4.57 24.85 -39.72
CA LEU A 673 -3.95 23.65 -40.29
C LEU A 673 -3.46 23.89 -41.72
N LEU A 674 -4.22 24.65 -42.51
CA LEU A 674 -3.80 25.10 -43.84
C LEU A 674 -2.56 25.99 -43.78
N SER A 675 -2.42 26.83 -42.75
CA SER A 675 -1.20 27.65 -42.57
C SER A 675 0.07 26.83 -42.34
N PHE A 676 -0.06 25.55 -41.93
CA PHE A 676 1.06 24.62 -41.75
C PHE A 676 1.35 23.76 -42.99
N ARG A 677 0.50 23.84 -44.02
CA ARG A 677 0.77 23.23 -45.33
C ARG A 677 2.11 23.74 -45.86
N GLY A 678 2.88 22.88 -46.52
CA GLY A 678 4.22 23.15 -47.04
C GLY A 678 5.35 23.06 -46.00
N THR A 679 5.06 23.21 -44.71
CA THR A 679 6.08 23.18 -43.65
C THR A 679 6.12 21.87 -42.87
N ARG A 680 4.97 21.22 -42.68
CA ARG A 680 4.82 20.01 -41.86
C ARG A 680 4.12 18.90 -42.62
N THR A 681 4.43 17.66 -42.26
CA THR A 681 3.69 16.48 -42.73
C THR A 681 2.51 16.25 -41.81
N ILE A 682 1.27 16.36 -42.31
CA ILE A 682 0.07 16.27 -41.47
C ILE A 682 -0.78 15.08 -41.89
N LEU A 683 -1.11 14.21 -40.93
CA LEU A 683 -2.12 13.16 -41.09
C LEU A 683 -3.34 13.54 -40.24
N ILE A 684 -4.49 13.70 -40.90
CA ILE A 684 -5.76 14.00 -40.26
C ILE A 684 -6.70 12.83 -40.48
N THR A 685 -7.34 12.31 -39.43
CA THR A 685 -8.50 11.43 -39.59
C THR A 685 -9.77 12.26 -39.49
N THR A 686 -10.74 11.97 -40.34
CA THR A 686 -12.06 12.60 -40.25
C THR A 686 -13.14 11.67 -40.78
N HIS A 687 -14.37 11.93 -40.38
CA HIS A 687 -15.58 11.38 -40.98
C HIS A 687 -16.38 12.46 -41.74
N PHE A 688 -15.94 13.72 -41.72
CA PHE A 688 -16.56 14.81 -42.45
C PHE A 688 -15.93 14.94 -43.83
N MET A 689 -16.73 14.74 -44.88
CA MET A 689 -16.28 14.85 -46.26
C MET A 689 -15.81 16.27 -46.60
N GLU A 690 -16.52 17.29 -46.10
CA GLU A 690 -16.13 18.70 -46.27
C GLU A 690 -14.75 19.01 -45.69
N GLU A 691 -14.42 18.45 -44.52
CA GLU A 691 -13.11 18.64 -43.89
C GLU A 691 -11.99 18.01 -44.72
N ALA A 692 -12.21 16.80 -45.23
CA ALA A 692 -11.25 16.13 -46.09
C ALA A 692 -11.05 16.87 -47.42
N ASP A 693 -12.11 17.45 -47.99
CA ASP A 693 -12.07 18.21 -49.24
C ASP A 693 -11.33 19.53 -49.10
N VAL A 694 -11.55 20.25 -48.00
CA VAL A 694 -10.89 21.55 -47.74
C VAL A 694 -9.43 21.40 -47.34
N LEU A 695 -9.12 20.45 -46.44
CA LEU A 695 -7.78 20.30 -45.87
C LEU A 695 -6.87 19.39 -46.68
N GLY A 696 -7.41 18.30 -47.24
CA GLY A 696 -6.63 17.20 -47.81
C GLY A 696 -6.02 17.56 -49.16
N ASP A 697 -4.69 17.67 -49.19
CA ASP A 697 -3.92 17.61 -50.45
C ASP A 697 -4.05 16.21 -51.07
N ARG A 698 -4.11 15.19 -50.20
CA ARG A 698 -4.47 13.80 -50.55
C ARG A 698 -5.49 13.25 -49.59
N ILE A 699 -6.45 12.51 -50.12
CA ILE A 699 -7.52 11.87 -49.38
C ILE A 699 -7.39 10.36 -49.57
N ALA A 700 -7.27 9.65 -48.46
CA ALA A 700 -7.31 8.19 -48.40
C ALA A 700 -8.69 7.78 -47.88
N ILE A 701 -9.50 7.08 -48.68
CA ILE A 701 -10.80 6.59 -48.22
C ILE A 701 -10.63 5.17 -47.70
N MET A 702 -10.97 4.98 -46.42
CA MET A 702 -10.85 3.71 -45.71
C MET A 702 -12.23 3.11 -45.44
N ASP A 703 -12.35 1.82 -45.69
CA ASP A 703 -13.57 1.03 -45.49
C ASP A 703 -13.19 -0.42 -45.08
N HIS A 704 -13.87 -0.95 -44.06
CA HIS A 704 -13.65 -2.30 -43.51
C HIS A 704 -12.16 -2.71 -43.37
N GLY A 705 -11.32 -1.82 -42.81
CA GLY A 705 -9.90 -2.11 -42.56
C GLY A 705 -8.97 -1.92 -43.76
N LYS A 706 -9.48 -1.49 -44.92
CA LYS A 706 -8.71 -1.34 -46.17
C LYS A 706 -8.80 0.08 -46.73
N VAL A 707 -7.73 0.57 -47.34
CA VAL A 707 -7.77 1.79 -48.16
C VAL A 707 -8.30 1.41 -49.54
N LYS A 708 -9.41 2.02 -49.95
CA LYS A 708 -10.10 1.70 -51.21
C LYS A 708 -9.65 2.58 -52.36
N CYS A 709 -9.40 3.85 -52.08
CA CYS A 709 -8.88 4.82 -53.03
C CYS A 709 -8.01 5.85 -52.31
N TYR A 710 -7.11 6.46 -53.07
CA TYR A 710 -6.12 7.41 -52.57
C TYR A 710 -5.75 8.41 -53.67
N GLY A 711 -5.90 9.70 -53.41
CA GLY A 711 -5.55 10.73 -54.38
C GLY A 711 -6.02 12.12 -53.95
N SER A 712 -5.80 13.11 -54.80
CA SER A 712 -6.34 14.46 -54.64
C SER A 712 -7.87 14.45 -54.73
N SER A 713 -8.52 15.46 -54.14
CA SER A 713 -9.98 15.60 -54.20
C SER A 713 -10.50 15.60 -55.64
N LEU A 714 -9.82 16.34 -56.53
CA LEU A 714 -10.19 16.43 -57.96
C LEU A 714 -10.06 15.08 -58.66
N PHE A 715 -9.00 14.31 -58.38
CA PHE A 715 -8.83 12.97 -58.94
C PHE A 715 -9.96 12.03 -58.49
N LEU A 716 -10.27 12.02 -57.19
CA LEU A 716 -11.31 11.15 -56.64
C LEU A 716 -12.70 11.51 -57.16
N LYS A 717 -13.03 12.81 -57.27
CA LYS A 717 -14.30 13.29 -57.85
C LYS A 717 -14.43 13.06 -59.37
N LYS A 718 -13.33 12.74 -60.05
CA LYS A 718 -13.33 12.37 -61.47
C LYS A 718 -13.40 10.85 -61.67
N ALA A 719 -12.85 10.09 -60.72
CA ALA A 719 -12.83 8.63 -60.74
C ALA A 719 -14.18 8.01 -60.33
N TYR A 720 -15.01 8.75 -59.58
CA TYR A 720 -16.36 8.42 -59.14
C TYR A 720 -17.33 9.50 -59.60
#